data_AF-A0A9W7DYE3-F1
#
_entry.id   AF-A0A9W7DYE3-F1
#
_cell.length_a   1.000
_cell.length_b   1.000
_cell.length_c   1.000
_cell.angle_alpha   90.00
_cell.angle_beta   90.00
_cell.angle_gamma   90.00
#
_symmetry.space_group_name_H-M   'P 1'
#
loop_
_entity.id
_entity.type
_entity.pdbx_description
1 polymer ?
#
loop_
_entity_poly.entity_id
_entity_poly.type
_entity_poly.pdbx_seq_one_letter_code
_entity_poly.pdbx_strand_id
1 'polypeptide(L)'
;MSKELDAAISLALQSTTPHSTSINNALSSLPPVPPSANTPEFSCLTPSKPFPKTALSPSGTAERLKYLNTNTLGVFTPPSPSTFQNAIEAFTCEGSSQIDTTFFRNNGTCTVPLYPFTPSSTPSSTTPPKPLDPSGRALDPSPTTITCTLNTWLDTYRTSPKQYYLKDFHLTSSIPSSSNFYTPPSFAIHDILNPFLKLYNNSDYKFLYWGPKLSNTEIHSDVCSTFSWSFNVIGRKLWKFYDDRGDKLEFIQEKGEVVFVPCDLKHEVENLEETISINHNWITGASTSSVWSTIKDELLEVTSEINRWNLELDIEEEEEMLRSACGLNVGMFFLMCVLGCGYEVLFLRNIIRTLLTEDIELIKERCPQKYIKIAQTIIASPPTNPRSDSDWARYLQNSLLERSDVPDDFGLRAVASHLGKSNALDVLDSATELECDGKFKDAMREYNAAYRLWPALDSVLAGGLPRGVREEAIKSSYDGPLLTDVDVAAARSSQVVVRRGLLSGEDIELLLRLAGEITESDGGKDFNNPENKTHVNKYAIMVNDPPSYRLRTELPMVLGKVVRFAEQSITRDSKWCEEDGPLKDFEGGCSSLTVRVAEVWTYAEGGGLVDNWHYDTDSIVTIVCLLSDRGDFSGGSFQTYENGDRNIEHGMEKGDGVCFVSHKYHNIAKVEGGQRRSLVVELWEGEGGKKGR
;
A
#
# COMPACT_ATOMS: atom_id res chain seq x y z
N MET A 1 5.18 6.55 -14.76
CA MET A 1 5.16 7.43 -13.58
C MET A 1 3.91 7.15 -12.75
N SER A 2 2.68 7.53 -13.13
CA SER A 2 1.49 7.12 -12.32
C SER A 2 1.15 5.63 -12.40
N LYS A 3 1.26 4.99 -13.58
CA LYS A 3 0.75 3.63 -13.82
C LYS A 3 1.31 2.51 -12.92
N GLU A 4 2.57 2.61 -12.48
CA GLU A 4 3.20 1.60 -11.61
C GLU A 4 2.74 1.77 -10.15
N LEU A 5 2.60 3.01 -9.70
CA LEU A 5 2.04 3.35 -8.39
C LEU A 5 0.54 3.06 -8.35
N ASP A 6 -0.17 3.36 -9.44
CA ASP A 6 -1.56 2.98 -9.67
C ASP A 6 -1.72 1.44 -9.64
N ALA A 7 -0.78 0.67 -10.22
CA ALA A 7 -0.83 -0.79 -10.18
C ALA A 7 -0.57 -1.36 -8.76
N ALA A 8 0.39 -0.78 -8.03
CA ALA A 8 0.71 -1.19 -6.65
C ALA A 8 -0.44 -0.91 -5.68
N ILE A 9 -1.07 0.27 -5.79
CA ILE A 9 -2.23 0.63 -4.97
C ILE A 9 -3.47 -0.18 -5.38
N SER A 10 -3.67 -0.46 -6.68
CA SER A 10 -4.77 -1.35 -7.14
C SER A 10 -4.66 -2.74 -6.52
N LEU A 11 -3.43 -3.27 -6.38
CA LEU A 11 -3.16 -4.55 -5.72
C LEU A 11 -3.48 -4.50 -4.21
N ALA A 12 -3.19 -3.38 -3.54
CA ALA A 12 -3.51 -3.14 -2.12
C ALA A 12 -5.00 -3.35 -1.82
N LEU A 13 -5.83 -2.80 -2.70
CA LEU A 13 -7.27 -2.66 -2.51
C LEU A 13 -8.05 -3.91 -2.92
N GLN A 14 -7.48 -4.78 -3.77
CA GLN A 14 -8.05 -6.08 -4.14
C GLN A 14 -7.95 -7.15 -3.03
N SER A 15 -7.34 -6.84 -1.88
CA SER A 15 -7.07 -7.77 -0.77
C SER A 15 -8.00 -7.60 0.45
N THR A 16 -9.12 -6.89 0.32
CA THR A 16 -10.03 -6.55 1.43
C THR A 16 -11.34 -7.32 1.33
N THR A 17 -11.55 -8.31 2.20
CA THR A 17 -12.89 -8.79 2.61
C THR A 17 -13.06 -8.52 4.11
N PRO A 18 -14.22 -8.03 4.58
CA PRO A 18 -14.40 -7.64 5.97
C PRO A 18 -14.73 -8.84 6.85
N HIS A 19 -14.21 -8.86 8.08
CA HIS A 19 -14.66 -9.77 9.13
C HIS A 19 -15.18 -8.94 10.30
N SER A 20 -16.46 -9.15 10.62
CA SER A 20 -17.16 -8.55 11.74
C SER A 20 -16.79 -9.24 13.06
N THR A 21 -16.66 -8.47 14.14
CA THR A 21 -17.03 -8.92 15.49
C THR A 21 -17.19 -7.72 16.42
N SER A 22 -18.22 -7.76 17.26
CA SER A 22 -18.70 -6.68 18.11
C SER A 22 -17.86 -6.47 19.37
N ILE A 23 -17.87 -5.24 19.91
CA ILE A 23 -18.33 -4.89 21.28
C ILE A 23 -17.92 -3.43 21.63
N ASN A 24 -18.90 -2.68 22.11
CA ASN A 24 -18.86 -1.30 22.62
C ASN A 24 -17.91 -1.04 23.80
N ASN A 25 -17.23 0.12 23.76
CA ASN A 25 -17.26 1.22 24.75
C ASN A 25 -15.88 1.88 24.91
N ALA A 26 -15.68 3.12 24.41
CA ALA A 26 -14.83 4.15 25.06
C ALA A 26 -14.82 5.52 24.32
N LEU A 27 -15.97 6.20 24.14
CA LEU A 27 -15.96 7.60 23.68
C LEU A 27 -16.94 8.45 24.51
N SER A 28 -16.59 8.71 25.77
CA SER A 28 -17.36 9.62 26.64
C SER A 28 -16.51 10.65 27.38
N SER A 29 -15.24 10.84 27.00
CA SER A 29 -14.42 11.88 27.63
C SER A 29 -13.29 12.40 26.73
N LEU A 30 -13.61 13.26 25.76
CA LEU A 30 -12.62 14.17 25.18
C LEU A 30 -13.15 15.61 25.23
N PRO A 31 -12.38 16.56 25.81
CA PRO A 31 -12.77 17.96 25.86
C PRO A 31 -12.63 18.62 24.48
N PRO A 32 -13.36 19.73 24.21
CA PRO A 32 -13.25 20.44 22.95
C PRO A 32 -11.85 21.04 22.76
N VAL A 33 -11.21 20.69 21.64
CA VAL A 33 -9.91 21.22 21.23
C VAL A 33 -10.12 22.60 20.57
N PRO A 34 -9.31 23.64 20.86
CA PRO A 34 -9.50 24.98 20.30
C PRO A 34 -9.20 25.03 18.79
N PRO A 35 -9.78 26.01 18.05
CA PRO A 35 -9.67 26.08 16.59
C PRO A 35 -8.22 26.21 16.11
N SER A 36 -7.85 25.39 15.13
CA SER A 36 -6.50 25.33 14.57
C SER A 36 -6.14 26.59 13.76
N ALA A 37 -4.85 26.91 13.71
CA ALA A 37 -4.26 28.18 13.28
C ALA A 37 -4.28 28.48 11.76
N ASN A 38 -5.30 28.04 11.02
CA ASN A 38 -5.39 28.18 9.55
C ASN A 38 -6.59 29.02 9.08
N THR A 39 -6.82 30.19 9.68
CA THR A 39 -7.82 31.12 9.14
C THR A 39 -7.33 31.64 7.78
N PRO A 40 -8.15 31.59 6.70
CA PRO A 40 -7.74 32.12 5.40
C PRO A 40 -7.31 33.59 5.51
N GLU A 41 -6.11 33.93 5.02
CA GLU A 41 -5.65 35.32 5.04
C GLU A 41 -6.48 36.19 4.07
N PHE A 42 -7.55 36.79 4.60
CA PHE A 42 -8.34 37.83 3.93
C PHE A 42 -7.64 39.21 3.90
N SER A 43 -6.46 39.32 4.54
CA SER A 43 -5.81 40.57 4.95
C SER A 43 -5.19 41.41 3.82
N CYS A 44 -5.28 40.98 2.56
CA CYS A 44 -4.56 41.63 1.46
C CYS A 44 -5.42 42.37 0.42
N LEU A 45 -6.76 42.43 0.54
CA LEU A 45 -7.60 42.93 -0.56
C LEU A 45 -8.63 43.97 -0.12
N THR A 46 -8.38 45.22 -0.50
CA THR A 46 -9.36 46.32 -0.38
C THR A 46 -10.44 46.21 -1.47
N PRO A 47 -11.74 46.39 -1.16
CA PRO A 47 -12.86 46.27 -2.12
C PRO A 47 -12.77 47.14 -3.38
N SER A 48 -11.91 48.17 -3.38
CA SER A 48 -11.82 49.17 -4.44
C SER A 48 -10.82 48.86 -5.56
N LYS A 49 -10.12 47.72 -5.51
CA LYS A 49 -9.16 47.31 -6.55
C LYS A 49 -9.58 45.99 -7.21
N PRO A 50 -9.43 45.86 -8.54
CA PRO A 50 -9.67 44.59 -9.22
C PRO A 50 -8.77 43.50 -8.62
N PHE A 51 -9.31 42.30 -8.42
CA PHE A 51 -8.55 41.18 -7.88
C PHE A 51 -7.31 40.94 -8.76
N PRO A 52 -6.10 40.89 -8.19
CA PRO A 52 -4.88 40.75 -8.97
C PRO A 52 -4.82 39.39 -9.65
N LYS A 53 -4.77 39.40 -10.99
CA LYS A 53 -4.62 38.19 -11.82
C LYS A 53 -3.13 37.90 -12.01
N THR A 54 -2.71 36.67 -11.75
CA THR A 54 -1.30 36.26 -11.83
C THR A 54 -1.11 35.27 -12.99
N ALA A 55 -0.03 35.38 -13.75
CA ALA A 55 0.31 34.35 -14.74
C ALA A 55 0.78 33.08 -14.00
N LEU A 56 0.26 31.91 -14.36
CA LEU A 56 0.71 30.64 -13.81
C LEU A 56 2.18 30.38 -14.19
N SER A 57 3.03 30.15 -13.21
CA SER A 57 4.44 29.82 -13.39
C SER A 57 4.61 28.39 -13.94
N PRO A 58 5.45 28.18 -14.96
CA PRO A 58 5.80 26.85 -15.44
C PRO A 58 6.49 25.96 -14.40
N SER A 59 7.14 26.53 -13.38
CA SER A 59 7.97 25.78 -12.43
C SER A 59 7.29 25.42 -11.11
N GLY A 60 6.07 25.91 -10.83
CA GLY A 60 5.17 25.48 -9.73
C GLY A 60 5.63 25.69 -8.28
N THR A 61 6.93 25.67 -7.98
CA THR A 61 7.46 25.61 -6.60
C THR A 61 7.18 26.88 -5.79
N ALA A 62 7.33 28.06 -6.40
CA ALA A 62 7.11 29.34 -5.71
C ALA A 62 5.62 29.63 -5.45
N GLU A 63 4.73 29.17 -6.35
CA GLU A 63 3.28 29.32 -6.21
C GLU A 63 2.74 28.34 -5.17
N ARG A 64 3.24 27.10 -5.14
CA ARG A 64 2.90 26.11 -4.12
C ARG A 64 3.17 26.62 -2.69
N LEU A 65 4.36 27.19 -2.46
CA LEU A 65 4.74 27.77 -1.17
C LEU A 65 3.93 29.01 -0.80
N LYS A 66 3.42 29.75 -1.79
CA LYS A 66 2.67 30.99 -1.58
C LYS A 66 1.18 30.81 -1.43
N TYR A 67 0.54 29.83 -2.06
CA TYR A 67 -0.92 29.72 -2.07
C TYR A 67 -1.42 28.56 -1.21
N LEU A 68 -0.74 27.41 -1.23
CA LEU A 68 -1.14 26.26 -0.42
C LEU A 68 -0.77 26.44 1.06
N ASN A 69 0.45 26.90 1.34
CA ASN A 69 0.93 27.02 2.72
C ASN A 69 0.30 28.19 3.49
N THR A 70 -0.20 29.21 2.79
CA THR A 70 -0.85 30.38 3.42
C THR A 70 -2.37 30.37 3.22
N ASN A 71 -2.91 29.28 2.68
CA ASN A 71 -4.35 29.11 2.42
C ASN A 71 -4.98 30.32 1.71
N THR A 72 -4.33 30.80 0.64
CA THR A 72 -4.66 32.10 0.00
C THR A 72 -5.33 31.92 -1.36
N LEU A 73 -6.46 32.60 -1.58
CA LEU A 73 -7.20 32.60 -2.85
C LEU A 73 -6.33 33.11 -4.02
N GLY A 74 -6.47 32.47 -5.18
CA GLY A 74 -5.70 32.81 -6.38
C GLY A 74 -6.54 32.80 -7.66
N VAL A 75 -6.25 33.73 -8.58
CA VAL A 75 -6.83 33.75 -9.93
C VAL A 75 -5.69 33.81 -10.94
N PHE A 76 -5.69 32.85 -11.86
CA PHE A 76 -4.58 32.61 -12.74
C PHE A 76 -4.97 32.53 -14.22
N THR A 77 -4.04 32.90 -15.08
CA THR A 77 -4.10 32.59 -16.51
C THR A 77 -3.08 31.48 -16.81
N PRO A 78 -3.47 30.31 -17.34
CA PRO A 78 -2.57 29.20 -17.60
C PRO A 78 -1.55 29.55 -18.70
N PRO A 79 -0.31 29.03 -18.63
CA PRO A 79 0.64 29.18 -19.71
C PRO A 79 0.12 28.41 -20.94
N SER A 80 -0.04 29.12 -22.04
CA SER A 80 -0.28 28.56 -23.37
C SER A 80 0.72 27.43 -23.71
N PRO A 81 0.36 26.37 -24.47
CA PRO A 81 -0.96 25.81 -24.76
C PRO A 81 -1.02 24.29 -24.44
N SER A 82 -0.45 23.81 -23.33
CA SER A 82 -0.42 22.36 -23.05
C SER A 82 -1.41 21.89 -21.99
N THR A 83 -1.73 22.70 -20.97
CA THR A 83 -2.40 22.19 -19.75
C THR A 83 -3.85 21.75 -19.96
N PHE A 84 -4.65 22.55 -20.68
CA PHE A 84 -6.09 22.32 -20.88
C PHE A 84 -6.49 22.18 -22.35
N GLN A 85 -5.51 22.03 -23.25
CA GLN A 85 -5.74 22.09 -24.69
C GLN A 85 -6.69 21.00 -25.17
N ASN A 86 -6.55 19.77 -24.66
CA ASN A 86 -7.43 18.66 -25.01
C ASN A 86 -8.89 18.92 -24.61
N ALA A 87 -9.13 19.54 -23.44
CA ALA A 87 -10.47 19.95 -23.02
C ALA A 87 -11.04 21.05 -23.92
N ILE A 88 -10.22 22.05 -24.27
CA ILE A 88 -10.63 23.14 -25.16
C ILE A 88 -11.02 22.55 -26.53
N GLU A 89 -10.18 21.71 -27.12
CA GLU A 89 -10.43 21.05 -28.40
C GLU A 89 -11.65 20.12 -28.36
N ALA A 90 -11.88 19.42 -27.25
CA ALA A 90 -13.02 18.53 -27.12
C ALA A 90 -14.37 19.27 -27.00
N PHE A 91 -14.38 20.47 -26.41
CA PHE A 91 -15.63 21.17 -26.05
C PHE A 91 -15.91 22.42 -26.88
N THR A 92 -14.96 22.90 -27.70
CA THR A 92 -15.13 24.09 -28.53
C THR A 92 -14.91 23.81 -30.01
N CYS A 93 -15.71 24.44 -30.87
CA CYS A 93 -15.45 24.37 -32.31
C CYS A 93 -14.16 25.14 -32.64
N GLU A 94 -13.33 24.58 -33.52
CA GLU A 94 -12.02 25.14 -33.91
C GLU A 94 -12.10 26.64 -34.24
N GLY A 95 -11.26 27.45 -33.56
CA GLY A 95 -11.21 28.90 -33.77
C GLY A 95 -12.42 29.69 -33.26
N SER A 96 -13.31 29.11 -32.45
CA SER A 96 -14.53 29.76 -31.93
C SER A 96 -14.70 29.64 -30.41
N SER A 97 -15.70 30.33 -29.86
CA SER A 97 -16.20 30.12 -28.48
C SER A 97 -17.54 29.38 -28.44
N GLN A 98 -17.93 28.72 -29.53
CA GLN A 98 -19.13 27.89 -29.56
C GLN A 98 -18.83 26.50 -29.03
N ILE A 99 -19.81 25.92 -28.34
CA ILE A 99 -19.71 24.56 -27.81
C ILE A 99 -19.78 23.56 -28.96
N ASP A 100 -18.78 22.67 -29.04
CA ASP A 100 -18.87 21.49 -29.88
C ASP A 100 -19.57 20.35 -29.11
N THR A 101 -20.74 19.94 -29.61
CA THR A 101 -21.51 18.84 -29.00
C THR A 101 -21.07 17.45 -29.48
N THR A 102 -20.18 17.37 -30.48
CA THR A 102 -19.78 16.11 -31.13
C THR A 102 -19.20 15.13 -30.12
N PHE A 103 -18.28 15.60 -29.27
CA PHE A 103 -17.71 14.78 -28.20
C PHE A 103 -18.79 14.19 -27.27
N PHE A 104 -19.73 15.03 -26.81
CA PHE A 104 -20.79 14.60 -25.89
C PHE A 104 -21.80 13.65 -26.55
N ARG A 105 -22.08 13.85 -27.86
CA ARG A 105 -22.95 12.95 -28.64
C ARG A 105 -22.34 11.58 -28.84
N ASN A 106 -21.03 11.52 -29.11
CA ASN A 106 -20.31 10.25 -29.24
C ASN A 106 -20.33 9.43 -27.94
N ASN A 107 -20.47 10.10 -26.79
CA ASN A 107 -20.59 9.48 -25.46
C ASN A 107 -22.03 9.52 -24.92
N GLY A 108 -23.01 9.64 -25.81
CA GLY A 108 -24.39 9.99 -25.48
C GLY A 108 -25.14 9.01 -24.55
N THR A 109 -24.62 7.81 -24.33
CA THR A 109 -25.20 6.82 -23.40
C THR A 109 -24.79 7.01 -21.94
N CYS A 110 -23.78 7.84 -21.66
CA CYS A 110 -23.33 8.11 -20.29
C CYS A 110 -24.43 8.81 -19.48
N THR A 111 -24.63 8.38 -18.23
CA THR A 111 -25.57 9.01 -17.31
C THR A 111 -24.97 10.27 -16.71
N VAL A 112 -25.75 11.35 -16.66
CA VAL A 112 -25.36 12.66 -16.12
C VAL A 112 -26.33 13.16 -15.07
N PRO A 113 -25.82 13.81 -14.01
CA PRO A 113 -26.64 14.52 -13.02
C PRO A 113 -27.09 15.89 -13.53
N LEU A 114 -28.37 16.18 -13.32
CA LEU A 114 -29.04 17.43 -13.67
C LEU A 114 -29.71 18.01 -12.43
N TYR A 115 -29.49 19.29 -12.23
CA TYR A 115 -30.04 20.05 -11.12
C TYR A 115 -31.10 21.00 -11.67
N PRO A 116 -32.36 20.89 -11.22
CA PRO A 116 -33.38 21.86 -11.57
C PRO A 116 -32.94 23.28 -11.17
N PHE A 117 -33.08 24.22 -12.09
CA PHE A 117 -32.80 25.63 -11.85
C PHE A 117 -33.92 26.47 -12.44
N THR A 118 -34.34 27.48 -11.70
CA THR A 118 -35.33 28.45 -12.18
C THR A 118 -34.59 29.73 -12.56
N PRO A 119 -34.62 30.18 -13.83
CA PRO A 119 -34.08 31.47 -14.21
C PRO A 119 -34.85 32.58 -13.49
N SER A 120 -34.33 33.07 -12.37
CA SER A 120 -34.89 34.22 -11.70
C SER A 120 -34.61 35.49 -12.53
N SER A 121 -35.65 36.13 -13.04
CA SER A 121 -35.56 37.40 -13.77
C SER A 121 -35.50 38.63 -12.85
N THR A 122 -35.43 38.44 -11.52
CA THR A 122 -35.36 39.53 -10.53
C THR A 122 -34.32 39.21 -9.45
N PRO A 123 -33.30 40.05 -9.26
CA PRO A 123 -32.36 39.86 -8.15
C PRO A 123 -33.11 40.13 -6.85
N SER A 124 -33.47 39.09 -6.10
CA SER A 124 -33.95 39.29 -4.73
C SER A 124 -32.74 39.60 -3.85
N SER A 125 -32.37 40.87 -3.79
CA SER A 125 -31.32 41.39 -2.90
C SER A 125 -31.70 41.36 -1.41
N THR A 126 -32.60 40.46 -1.00
CA THR A 126 -33.18 40.44 0.35
C THR A 126 -33.47 39.04 0.88
N THR A 127 -33.08 37.97 0.20
CA THR A 127 -33.05 36.66 0.85
C THR A 127 -31.81 36.64 1.74
N PRO A 128 -31.94 36.62 3.08
CA PRO A 128 -30.78 36.42 3.94
C PRO A 128 -30.09 35.12 3.52
N PRO A 129 -28.74 35.06 3.57
CA PRO A 129 -28.04 33.81 3.33
C PRO A 129 -28.68 32.70 4.16
N LYS A 130 -28.94 31.55 3.54
CA LYS A 130 -29.53 30.40 4.24
C LYS A 130 -28.69 30.14 5.50
N PRO A 131 -29.31 29.88 6.66
CA PRO A 131 -28.56 29.59 7.87
C PRO A 131 -27.66 28.39 7.60
N LEU A 132 -26.37 28.58 7.90
CA LEU A 132 -25.35 27.55 7.81
C LEU A 132 -25.27 26.84 9.16
N ASP A 133 -24.96 25.56 9.15
CA ASP A 133 -24.58 24.87 10.38
C ASP A 133 -23.19 25.34 10.88
N PRO A 134 -22.74 24.95 12.10
CA PRO A 134 -21.43 25.33 12.63
C PRO A 134 -20.24 24.91 11.74
N SER A 135 -20.41 23.87 10.91
CA SER A 135 -19.45 23.40 9.91
C SER A 135 -19.54 24.12 8.54
N GLY A 136 -20.46 25.08 8.38
CA GLY A 136 -20.61 25.88 7.17
C GLY A 136 -21.49 25.29 6.07
N ARG A 137 -22.29 24.26 6.35
CA ARG A 137 -23.21 23.62 5.38
C ARG A 137 -24.58 24.27 5.34
N ALA A 138 -25.19 24.33 4.17
CA ALA A 138 -26.57 24.83 4.01
C ALA A 138 -27.59 23.84 4.56
N LEU A 139 -28.52 24.31 5.42
CA LEU A 139 -29.49 23.48 6.16
C LEU A 139 -30.69 22.93 5.35
N ASP A 140 -30.70 23.00 4.03
CA ASP A 140 -31.87 22.61 3.19
C ASP A 140 -31.52 21.39 2.31
N PRO A 141 -32.38 20.35 2.21
CA PRO A 141 -32.18 19.27 1.24
C PRO A 141 -31.98 19.85 -0.16
N SER A 142 -30.84 19.51 -0.77
CA SER A 142 -30.53 19.85 -2.15
C SER A 142 -31.72 19.50 -3.07
N PRO A 143 -32.04 20.34 -4.07
CA PRO A 143 -33.07 20.00 -5.05
C PRO A 143 -32.79 18.60 -5.60
N THR A 144 -33.82 17.76 -5.68
CA THR A 144 -33.69 16.34 -6.02
C THR A 144 -32.93 16.20 -7.33
N THR A 145 -31.69 15.70 -7.25
CA THR A 145 -30.86 15.46 -8.43
C THR A 145 -31.58 14.51 -9.38
N ILE A 146 -31.67 14.88 -10.66
CA ILE A 146 -32.24 14.03 -11.71
C ILE A 146 -31.09 13.46 -12.54
N THR A 147 -31.16 12.18 -12.87
CA THR A 147 -30.18 11.56 -13.77
C THR A 147 -30.80 11.25 -15.13
N CYS A 148 -30.10 11.56 -16.23
CA CYS A 148 -30.50 11.14 -17.57
C CYS A 148 -29.27 10.82 -18.44
N THR A 149 -29.46 10.32 -19.66
CA THR A 149 -28.32 10.10 -20.57
C THR A 149 -27.82 11.41 -21.17
N LEU A 150 -26.54 11.50 -21.56
CA LEU A 150 -25.98 12.65 -22.27
C LEU A 150 -26.78 13.02 -23.52
N ASN A 151 -27.29 12.05 -24.28
CA ASN A 151 -28.17 12.31 -25.42
C ASN A 151 -29.47 12.98 -24.99
N THR A 152 -30.13 12.44 -23.96
CA THR A 152 -31.34 13.03 -23.38
C THR A 152 -31.08 14.45 -22.88
N TRP A 153 -29.96 14.68 -22.20
CA TRP A 153 -29.53 16.01 -21.78
C TRP A 153 -29.35 16.94 -22.98
N LEU A 154 -28.59 16.55 -23.99
CA LEU A 154 -28.32 17.40 -25.17
C LEU A 154 -29.58 17.72 -25.98
N ASP A 155 -30.58 16.84 -25.95
CA ASP A 155 -31.89 17.07 -26.57
C ASP A 155 -32.81 17.97 -25.70
N THR A 156 -32.65 17.93 -24.37
CA THR A 156 -33.43 18.73 -23.39
C THR A 156 -32.85 20.12 -23.17
N TYR A 157 -31.52 20.22 -23.11
CA TYR A 157 -30.80 21.39 -23.60
C TYR A 157 -31.22 21.64 -25.06
N ARG A 158 -30.80 22.61 -25.88
CA ARG A 158 -31.57 23.02 -27.10
C ARG A 158 -33.04 23.46 -26.88
N THR A 159 -33.87 22.80 -26.07
CA THR A 159 -35.21 23.30 -25.73
C THR A 159 -35.11 24.56 -24.86
N SER A 160 -36.15 25.38 -24.93
CA SER A 160 -36.28 26.64 -24.21
C SER A 160 -37.63 26.68 -23.49
N PRO A 161 -37.71 27.16 -22.23
CA PRO A 161 -36.61 27.71 -21.43
C PRO A 161 -35.63 26.64 -20.92
N LYS A 162 -34.39 27.05 -20.61
CA LYS A 162 -33.44 26.19 -19.90
C LYS A 162 -33.91 26.03 -18.46
N GLN A 163 -34.06 24.79 -18.01
CA GLN A 163 -34.59 24.47 -16.68
C GLN A 163 -33.62 23.65 -15.81
N TYR A 164 -32.47 23.29 -16.37
CA TYR A 164 -31.53 22.39 -15.71
C TYR A 164 -30.10 22.87 -15.85
N TYR A 165 -29.32 22.61 -14.81
CA TYR A 165 -27.88 22.79 -14.74
C TYR A 165 -27.23 21.41 -14.63
N LEU A 166 -26.42 21.02 -15.62
CA LEU A 166 -25.55 19.85 -15.50
C LEU A 166 -24.35 20.25 -14.63
N LYS A 167 -24.31 19.76 -13.39
CA LYS A 167 -23.18 19.90 -12.48
C LYS A 167 -22.90 18.56 -11.81
N ASP A 168 -21.71 18.40 -11.28
CA ASP A 168 -21.21 17.18 -10.63
C ASP A 168 -21.08 15.99 -11.59
N PHE A 169 -20.85 16.26 -12.89
CA PHE A 169 -20.58 15.22 -13.86
C PHE A 169 -19.11 14.77 -13.81
N HIS A 170 -18.88 13.57 -13.31
CA HIS A 170 -17.59 12.88 -13.25
C HIS A 170 -17.10 12.45 -14.64
N LEU A 171 -16.79 13.44 -15.48
CA LEU A 171 -16.48 13.23 -16.90
C LEU A 171 -15.34 12.22 -17.10
N THR A 172 -14.29 12.32 -16.28
CA THR A 172 -13.09 11.46 -16.36
C THR A 172 -13.36 10.01 -15.96
N SER A 173 -14.29 9.77 -15.03
CA SER A 173 -14.66 8.41 -14.62
C SER A 173 -15.80 7.80 -15.44
N SER A 174 -16.65 8.64 -16.04
CA SER A 174 -17.86 8.20 -16.76
C SER A 174 -17.61 7.81 -18.22
N ILE A 175 -16.49 8.23 -18.82
CA ILE A 175 -16.17 8.01 -20.24
C ILE A 175 -14.93 7.10 -20.36
N PRO A 176 -15.00 5.97 -21.10
CA PRO A 176 -13.91 4.98 -21.19
C PRO A 176 -12.56 5.56 -21.64
N SER A 177 -11.51 5.05 -20.97
CA SER A 177 -10.13 5.53 -20.92
C SER A 177 -9.42 5.67 -22.27
N SER A 178 -9.44 6.87 -22.87
CA SER A 178 -8.40 7.28 -23.84
C SER A 178 -8.08 8.78 -23.84
N SER A 179 -8.88 9.62 -23.16
CA SER A 179 -8.75 11.07 -23.25
C SER A 179 -8.32 11.67 -21.92
N ASN A 180 -7.05 12.10 -21.81
CA ASN A 180 -6.62 12.96 -20.72
C ASN A 180 -7.03 14.41 -21.05
N PHE A 181 -8.13 14.92 -20.48
CA PHE A 181 -8.66 16.25 -20.82
C PHE A 181 -7.74 17.39 -20.40
N TYR A 182 -6.94 17.18 -19.35
CA TYR A 182 -6.00 18.17 -18.85
C TYR A 182 -4.91 17.51 -18.02
N THR A 183 -3.78 18.19 -17.87
CA THR A 183 -2.84 17.95 -16.77
C THR A 183 -3.16 18.91 -15.63
N PRO A 184 -3.13 18.51 -14.35
CA PRO A 184 -3.35 19.45 -13.25
C PRO A 184 -2.42 20.67 -13.34
N PRO A 185 -2.88 21.87 -12.96
CA PRO A 185 -2.01 23.04 -12.82
C PRO A 185 -0.79 22.73 -11.94
N SER A 186 0.32 23.43 -12.16
CA SER A 186 1.60 23.17 -11.49
C SER A 186 1.53 23.21 -9.96
N PHE A 187 0.60 23.97 -9.37
CA PHE A 187 0.34 24.00 -7.92
C PHE A 187 -0.45 22.78 -7.40
N ALA A 188 -1.17 22.05 -8.26
CA ALA A 188 -2.07 20.94 -7.91
C ALA A 188 -1.49 19.56 -8.28
N ILE A 189 -0.20 19.47 -8.60
CA ILE A 189 0.45 18.23 -9.07
C ILE A 189 0.66 17.16 -7.96
N HIS A 190 0.50 17.53 -6.69
CA HIS A 190 0.68 16.64 -5.54
C HIS A 190 -0.64 16.17 -4.91
N ASP A 191 -1.66 15.98 -5.74
CA ASP A 191 -2.96 15.48 -5.34
C ASP A 191 -2.88 14.03 -4.84
N ILE A 192 -3.21 13.81 -3.56
CA ILE A 192 -3.30 12.46 -2.98
C ILE A 192 -4.72 11.88 -2.97
N LEU A 193 -5.76 12.69 -3.24
CA LEU A 193 -7.16 12.30 -3.18
C LEU A 193 -7.59 11.53 -4.44
N ASN A 194 -7.43 12.15 -5.61
CA ASN A 194 -7.98 11.56 -6.83
C ASN A 194 -7.26 10.29 -7.29
N PRO A 195 -5.91 10.17 -7.18
CA PRO A 195 -5.25 8.89 -7.41
C PRO A 195 -5.78 7.82 -6.46
N PHE A 196 -5.93 8.13 -5.17
CA PHE A 196 -6.47 7.20 -4.18
C PHE A 196 -7.88 6.72 -4.55
N LEU A 197 -8.81 7.62 -4.85
CA LEU A 197 -10.19 7.26 -5.20
C LEU A 197 -10.30 6.48 -6.51
N LYS A 198 -9.48 6.83 -7.51
CA LYS A 198 -9.43 6.10 -8.77
C LYS A 198 -9.10 4.62 -8.54
N LEU A 199 -8.29 4.36 -7.53
CA LEU A 199 -7.84 3.02 -7.17
C LEU A 199 -8.83 2.34 -6.24
N TYR A 200 -9.32 3.06 -5.23
CA TYR A 200 -10.21 2.57 -4.18
C TYR A 200 -11.55 2.10 -4.72
N ASN A 201 -12.18 2.91 -5.56
CA ASN A 201 -13.54 2.63 -6.05
C ASN A 201 -13.79 3.16 -7.47
N ASN A 202 -12.72 3.45 -8.22
CA ASN A 202 -12.82 4.01 -9.57
C ASN A 202 -13.63 5.32 -9.63
N SER A 203 -13.58 6.11 -8.55
CA SER A 203 -14.22 7.44 -8.45
C SER A 203 -13.20 8.58 -8.60
N ASP A 204 -13.70 9.81 -8.65
CA ASP A 204 -12.90 11.04 -8.64
C ASP A 204 -13.69 12.20 -7.99
N TYR A 205 -13.01 13.28 -7.64
CA TYR A 205 -13.60 14.61 -7.37
C TYR A 205 -13.24 15.56 -8.52
N LYS A 206 -13.53 15.14 -9.76
CA LYS A 206 -13.25 15.88 -10.99
C LYS A 206 -14.53 16.07 -11.76
N PHE A 207 -15.00 17.31 -11.80
CA PHE A 207 -16.35 17.60 -12.28
C PHE A 207 -16.33 18.48 -13.52
N LEU A 208 -17.12 18.12 -14.52
CA LEU A 208 -17.52 19.02 -15.60
C LEU A 208 -18.85 19.67 -15.23
N TYR A 209 -18.89 21.00 -15.27
CA TYR A 209 -20.12 21.76 -15.10
C TYR A 209 -20.49 22.40 -16.43
N TRP A 210 -21.73 22.20 -16.88
CA TRP A 210 -22.33 22.84 -18.05
C TRP A 210 -23.64 23.52 -17.65
N GLY A 211 -23.56 24.84 -17.48
CA GLY A 211 -24.65 25.65 -16.97
C GLY A 211 -25.15 26.70 -17.96
N PRO A 212 -26.48 26.87 -18.12
CA PRO A 212 -27.02 28.04 -18.82
C PRO A 212 -26.78 29.31 -18.01
N LYS A 213 -26.93 30.47 -18.65
CA LYS A 213 -26.91 31.77 -17.97
C LYS A 213 -27.92 31.80 -16.78
N LEU A 214 -27.53 32.42 -15.67
CA LEU A 214 -28.21 32.51 -14.37
C LEU A 214 -28.25 31.22 -13.54
N SER A 215 -27.75 30.08 -14.06
CA SER A 215 -27.53 28.93 -13.18
C SER A 215 -26.41 29.25 -12.19
N ASN A 216 -26.51 28.71 -10.97
CA ASN A 216 -25.54 28.97 -9.91
C ASN A 216 -25.25 27.70 -9.11
N THR A 217 -24.11 27.75 -8.41
CA THR A 217 -23.83 26.90 -7.25
C THR A 217 -24.00 27.77 -6.01
N GLU A 218 -24.90 27.36 -5.12
CA GLU A 218 -25.21 28.09 -3.88
C GLU A 218 -23.98 28.20 -2.96
N ILE A 219 -24.08 29.04 -1.94
CA ILE A 219 -23.02 29.23 -0.94
C ILE A 219 -22.64 27.90 -0.28
N HIS A 220 -21.36 27.56 -0.34
CA HIS A 220 -20.78 26.38 0.30
C HIS A 220 -19.29 26.57 0.56
N SER A 221 -18.72 25.74 1.42
CA SER A 221 -17.31 25.39 1.39
C SER A 221 -17.15 24.04 0.69
N ASP A 222 -15.97 23.79 0.12
CA ASP A 222 -15.68 22.50 -0.48
C ASP A 222 -15.72 21.37 0.57
N VAL A 223 -16.27 20.22 0.16
CA VAL A 223 -16.48 19.06 1.04
C VAL A 223 -15.16 18.58 1.65
N CYS A 224 -15.21 18.15 2.91
CA CYS A 224 -14.08 17.58 3.66
C CYS A 224 -12.85 18.50 3.75
N SER A 225 -13.04 19.83 3.74
CA SER A 225 -11.94 20.81 3.79
C SER A 225 -10.90 20.58 2.69
N THR A 226 -11.36 20.17 1.51
CA THR A 226 -10.51 20.00 0.34
C THR A 226 -10.11 21.36 -0.25
N PHE A 227 -8.98 21.41 -0.95
CA PHE A 227 -8.71 22.49 -1.89
C PHE A 227 -9.51 22.25 -3.17
N SER A 228 -9.85 23.30 -3.91
CA SER A 228 -10.37 23.13 -5.26
C SER A 228 -9.83 24.14 -6.26
N TRP A 229 -9.92 23.81 -7.54
CA TRP A 229 -9.64 24.74 -8.62
C TRP A 229 -10.68 24.58 -9.72
N SER A 230 -11.00 25.70 -10.36
CA SER A 230 -11.98 25.77 -11.44
C SER A 230 -11.35 26.41 -12.68
N PHE A 231 -11.26 25.67 -13.77
CA PHE A 231 -10.85 26.18 -15.08
C PHE A 231 -12.09 26.48 -15.94
N ASN A 232 -12.22 27.71 -16.39
CA ASN A 232 -13.36 28.15 -17.19
C ASN A 232 -13.07 27.98 -18.70
N VAL A 233 -13.68 26.97 -19.33
CA VAL A 233 -13.46 26.65 -20.75
C VAL A 233 -14.22 27.61 -21.66
N ILE A 234 -15.47 27.92 -21.30
CA ILE A 234 -16.41 28.74 -22.08
C ILE A 234 -17.24 29.61 -21.14
N GLY A 235 -17.57 30.82 -21.57
CA GLY A 235 -18.45 31.75 -20.86
C GLY A 235 -17.75 32.53 -19.76
N ARG A 236 -18.53 33.08 -18.83
CA ARG A 236 -18.05 33.91 -17.70
C ARG A 236 -18.78 33.54 -16.42
N LYS A 237 -18.05 33.54 -15.30
CA LYS A 237 -18.57 33.20 -13.97
C LYS A 237 -18.33 34.34 -12.99
N LEU A 238 -19.34 34.68 -12.20
CA LEU A 238 -19.21 35.59 -11.06
C LEU A 238 -18.94 34.77 -9.82
N TRP A 239 -17.77 34.97 -9.21
CA TRP A 239 -17.39 34.37 -7.94
C TRP A 239 -17.61 35.35 -6.81
N LYS A 240 -18.14 34.86 -5.69
CA LYS A 240 -18.24 35.60 -4.43
C LYS A 240 -17.73 34.73 -3.30
N PHE A 241 -16.76 35.25 -2.54
CA PHE A 241 -16.14 34.60 -1.39
C PHE A 241 -16.50 35.36 -0.12
N TYR A 242 -16.66 34.64 0.98
CA TYR A 242 -17.10 35.17 2.26
C TYR A 242 -16.09 34.83 3.36
N ASP A 243 -15.71 35.81 4.17
CA ASP A 243 -14.96 35.57 5.41
C ASP A 243 -15.89 35.27 6.60
N ASP A 244 -15.29 34.91 7.75
CA ASP A 244 -16.04 34.60 8.97
C ASP A 244 -16.81 35.79 9.56
N ARG A 245 -16.49 37.02 9.10
CA ARG A 245 -17.16 38.26 9.51
C ARG A 245 -18.30 38.63 8.55
N GLY A 246 -18.47 37.89 7.45
CA GLY A 246 -19.45 38.15 6.40
C GLY A 246 -19.00 39.18 5.36
N ASP A 247 -17.73 39.60 5.38
CA ASP A 247 -17.17 40.43 4.33
C ASP A 247 -17.09 39.64 3.02
N LYS A 248 -17.45 40.29 1.92
CA LYS A 248 -17.55 39.65 0.60
C LYS A 248 -16.48 40.16 -0.35
N LEU A 249 -15.76 39.24 -0.97
CA LEU A 249 -14.90 39.49 -2.11
C LEU A 249 -15.57 38.95 -3.38
N GLU A 250 -15.62 39.74 -4.46
CA GLU A 250 -16.22 39.30 -5.72
C GLU A 250 -15.35 39.64 -6.93
N PHE A 251 -15.36 38.75 -7.93
CA PHE A 251 -14.70 38.97 -9.21
C PHE A 251 -15.32 38.11 -10.33
N ILE A 252 -15.07 38.51 -11.58
CA ILE A 252 -15.47 37.74 -12.76
C ILE A 252 -14.29 36.88 -13.21
N GLN A 253 -14.51 35.57 -13.28
CA GLN A 253 -13.64 34.63 -13.95
C GLN A 253 -13.97 34.63 -15.45
N GLU A 254 -12.99 35.03 -16.25
CA GLU A 254 -13.08 35.06 -17.71
C GLU A 254 -12.77 33.69 -18.32
N LYS A 255 -13.04 33.55 -19.62
CA LYS A 255 -12.65 32.37 -20.39
C LYS A 255 -11.14 32.16 -20.29
N GLY A 256 -10.75 30.91 -20.04
CA GLY A 256 -9.35 30.48 -19.96
C GLY A 256 -8.71 30.74 -18.60
N GLU A 257 -9.42 31.26 -17.59
CA GLU A 257 -8.86 31.50 -16.26
C GLU A 257 -9.06 30.32 -15.32
N VAL A 258 -8.12 30.15 -14.40
CA VAL A 258 -8.15 29.17 -13.30
C VAL A 258 -8.36 29.92 -11.99
N VAL A 259 -9.38 29.54 -11.21
CA VAL A 259 -9.57 30.00 -9.83
C VAL A 259 -9.07 28.91 -8.89
N PHE A 260 -8.23 29.25 -7.92
CA PHE A 260 -7.84 28.39 -6.80
C PHE A 260 -8.66 28.76 -5.57
N VAL A 261 -9.37 27.80 -5.00
CA VAL A 261 -10.19 27.94 -3.80
C VAL A 261 -9.45 27.30 -2.62
N PRO A 262 -9.09 28.09 -1.59
CA PRO A 262 -8.53 27.60 -0.33
C PRO A 262 -9.53 26.71 0.43
N CYS A 263 -9.03 25.83 1.29
CA CYS A 263 -9.89 25.00 2.12
C CYS A 263 -10.74 25.89 3.05
N ASP A 264 -11.96 25.44 3.31
CA ASP A 264 -12.94 26.07 4.23
C ASP A 264 -13.42 27.47 3.79
N LEU A 265 -12.94 28.01 2.66
CA LEU A 265 -13.34 29.32 2.18
C LEU A 265 -14.74 29.26 1.55
N LYS A 266 -15.72 29.86 2.21
CA LYS A 266 -17.12 29.91 1.75
C LYS A 266 -17.24 30.71 0.47
N HIS A 267 -17.91 30.14 -0.52
CA HIS A 267 -18.06 30.76 -1.83
C HIS A 267 -19.37 30.37 -2.53
N GLU A 268 -19.82 31.23 -3.44
CA GLU A 268 -20.90 30.95 -4.39
C GLU A 268 -20.50 31.39 -5.80
N VAL A 269 -21.06 30.73 -6.81
CA VAL A 269 -20.69 30.96 -8.21
C VAL A 269 -21.93 31.07 -9.10
N GLU A 270 -22.05 32.17 -9.85
CA GLU A 270 -23.12 32.38 -10.82
C GLU A 270 -22.58 32.37 -12.26
N ASN A 271 -23.24 31.63 -13.14
CA ASN A 271 -22.92 31.62 -14.58
C ASN A 271 -23.55 32.85 -15.26
N LEU A 272 -22.73 33.81 -15.67
CA LEU A 272 -23.20 35.05 -16.32
C LEU A 272 -23.59 34.82 -17.80
N GLU A 273 -23.10 33.73 -18.36
CA GLU A 273 -23.33 33.26 -19.73
C GLU A 273 -23.55 31.75 -19.72
N GLU A 274 -23.80 31.17 -20.89
CA GLU A 274 -23.63 29.72 -21.03
C GLU A 274 -22.15 29.36 -20.76
N THR A 275 -21.93 28.43 -19.83
CA THR A 275 -20.59 28.09 -19.35
C THR A 275 -20.32 26.61 -19.41
N ILE A 276 -19.07 26.28 -19.72
CA ILE A 276 -18.48 24.96 -19.46
C ILE A 276 -17.22 25.19 -18.62
N SER A 277 -17.13 24.52 -17.47
CA SER A 277 -15.93 24.55 -16.63
C SER A 277 -15.53 23.16 -16.16
N ILE A 278 -14.24 23.01 -15.92
CA ILE A 278 -13.64 21.84 -15.28
C ILE A 278 -13.29 22.24 -13.85
N ASN A 279 -13.75 21.46 -12.89
CA ASN A 279 -13.50 21.68 -11.47
C ASN A 279 -12.83 20.43 -10.88
N HIS A 280 -11.91 20.62 -9.94
CA HIS A 280 -11.11 19.54 -9.37
C HIS A 280 -10.89 19.84 -7.89
N ASN A 281 -11.36 18.97 -7.01
CA ASN A 281 -11.02 19.03 -5.59
C ASN A 281 -9.84 18.10 -5.31
N TRP A 282 -8.90 18.54 -4.47
CA TRP A 282 -7.75 17.72 -4.11
C TRP A 282 -7.31 17.92 -2.66
N ILE A 283 -6.55 16.94 -2.18
CA ILE A 283 -5.90 16.96 -0.88
C ILE A 283 -4.40 16.97 -1.08
N THR A 284 -3.69 17.70 -0.23
CA THR A 284 -2.22 17.67 -0.12
C THR A 284 -1.83 17.48 1.34
N GLY A 285 -0.55 17.25 1.62
CA GLY A 285 -0.02 17.25 2.98
C GLY A 285 -0.33 18.54 3.75
N ALA A 286 -0.43 19.68 3.06
CA ALA A 286 -0.77 20.96 3.68
C ALA A 286 -2.21 21.05 4.21
N SER A 287 -3.16 20.33 3.61
CA SER A 287 -4.58 20.32 4.05
C SER A 287 -4.96 19.12 4.92
N THR A 288 -4.12 18.08 5.00
CA THR A 288 -4.45 16.83 5.73
C THR A 288 -4.86 17.04 7.19
N SER A 289 -4.28 18.02 7.90
CA SER A 289 -4.70 18.33 9.26
C SER A 289 -6.12 18.89 9.33
N SER A 290 -6.50 19.79 8.41
CA SER A 290 -7.87 20.32 8.32
C SER A 290 -8.86 19.23 7.93
N VAL A 291 -8.51 18.41 6.93
CA VAL A 291 -9.31 17.24 6.52
C VAL A 291 -9.55 16.29 7.70
N TRP A 292 -8.51 15.98 8.47
CA TRP A 292 -8.64 15.11 9.64
C TRP A 292 -9.53 15.70 10.72
N SER A 293 -9.42 17.01 10.98
CA SER A 293 -10.32 17.71 11.92
C SER A 293 -11.76 17.56 11.47
N THR A 294 -12.03 17.82 10.19
CA THR A 294 -13.38 17.73 9.61
C THR A 294 -13.94 16.31 9.67
N ILE A 295 -13.12 15.28 9.44
CA ILE A 295 -13.55 13.87 9.60
C ILE A 295 -13.90 13.56 11.05
N LYS A 296 -13.13 14.06 12.02
CA LYS A 296 -13.44 13.86 13.45
C LYS A 296 -14.70 14.60 13.86
N ASP A 297 -14.88 15.84 13.43
CA ASP A 297 -16.07 16.63 13.72
C ASP A 297 -17.30 15.96 13.10
N GLU A 298 -17.19 15.46 11.87
CA GLU A 298 -18.30 14.77 11.20
C GLU A 298 -18.61 13.41 11.83
N LEU A 299 -17.59 12.67 12.27
CA LEU A 299 -17.80 11.43 13.02
C LEU A 299 -18.58 11.72 14.31
N LEU A 300 -18.27 12.80 15.03
CA LEU A 300 -19.01 13.19 16.22
C LEU A 300 -20.49 13.52 15.92
N GLU A 301 -20.77 14.18 14.80
CA GLU A 301 -22.15 14.45 14.36
C GLU A 301 -22.87 13.15 13.98
N VAL A 302 -22.24 12.26 13.21
CA VAL A 302 -22.79 10.94 12.85
C VAL A 302 -23.10 10.12 14.11
N THR A 303 -22.15 10.01 15.05
CA THR A 303 -22.36 9.31 16.33
C THR A 303 -23.49 9.97 17.13
N SER A 304 -23.60 11.30 17.11
CA SER A 304 -24.68 12.03 17.79
C SER A 304 -26.04 11.75 17.15
N GLU A 305 -26.12 11.64 15.82
CA GLU A 305 -27.34 11.25 15.11
C GLU A 305 -27.74 9.80 15.43
N ILE A 306 -26.80 8.85 15.36
CA ILE A 306 -27.04 7.44 15.70
C ILE A 306 -27.65 7.32 17.10
N ASN A 307 -27.05 8.02 18.09
CA ASN A 307 -27.56 8.04 19.46
C ASN A 307 -28.92 8.73 19.57
N ARG A 308 -29.14 9.83 18.87
CA ARG A 308 -30.41 10.58 18.88
C ARG A 308 -31.56 9.74 18.35
N TRP A 309 -31.31 8.90 17.36
CA TRP A 309 -32.29 8.00 16.75
C TRP A 309 -32.30 6.60 17.37
N ASN A 310 -31.43 6.34 18.35
CA ASN A 310 -31.28 5.05 19.04
C ASN A 310 -31.09 3.90 18.03
N LEU A 311 -30.22 4.11 17.04
CA LEU A 311 -29.84 3.11 16.05
C LEU A 311 -28.74 2.21 16.65
N GLU A 312 -28.87 0.90 16.47
CA GLU A 312 -27.82 -0.07 16.80
C GLU A 312 -27.06 -0.37 15.52
N LEU A 313 -25.99 0.40 15.27
CA LEU A 313 -25.12 0.23 14.11
C LEU A 313 -23.76 -0.33 14.54
N ASP A 314 -23.14 -1.11 13.66
CA ASP A 314 -21.74 -1.48 13.82
C ASP A 314 -20.79 -0.39 13.27
N ILE A 315 -19.47 -0.59 13.45
CA ILE A 315 -18.45 0.37 13.02
C ILE A 315 -18.42 0.53 11.50
N GLU A 316 -18.73 -0.52 10.73
CA GLU A 316 -18.73 -0.46 9.27
C GLU A 316 -19.89 0.42 8.77
N GLU A 317 -21.06 0.26 9.38
CA GLU A 317 -22.24 1.08 9.10
C GLU A 317 -22.02 2.54 9.48
N GLU A 318 -21.35 2.82 10.60
CA GLU A 318 -20.97 4.18 11.00
C GLU A 318 -19.93 4.79 10.04
N GLU A 319 -18.92 4.03 9.62
CA GLU A 319 -17.93 4.45 8.62
C GLU A 319 -18.58 4.72 7.24
N GLU A 320 -19.65 4.01 6.89
CA GLU A 320 -20.42 4.25 5.67
C GLU A 320 -21.26 5.53 5.75
N MET A 321 -21.87 5.80 6.92
CA MET A 321 -22.56 7.05 7.19
C MET A 321 -21.59 8.24 7.12
N LEU A 322 -20.44 8.13 7.76
CA LEU A 322 -19.38 9.15 7.73
C LEU A 322 -18.90 9.41 6.29
N ARG A 323 -18.64 8.35 5.52
CA ARG A 323 -18.30 8.46 4.10
C ARG A 323 -19.39 9.14 3.28
N SER A 324 -20.65 8.84 3.56
CA SER A 324 -21.77 9.45 2.87
C SER A 324 -21.92 10.94 3.22
N ALA A 325 -21.56 11.33 4.44
CA ALA A 325 -21.73 12.68 4.94
C ALA A 325 -20.62 13.65 4.45
N CYS A 326 -19.36 13.21 4.44
CA CYS A 326 -18.22 14.05 4.07
C CYS A 326 -17.31 13.48 2.96
N GLY A 327 -17.68 12.36 2.34
CA GLY A 327 -16.96 11.79 1.20
C GLY A 327 -15.76 10.91 1.56
N LEU A 328 -15.29 10.96 2.80
CA LEU A 328 -14.22 10.14 3.36
C LEU A 328 -14.66 9.58 4.71
N ASN A 329 -14.04 8.47 5.11
CA ASN A 329 -14.15 7.93 6.47
C ASN A 329 -12.76 7.73 7.07
N VAL A 330 -12.67 7.27 8.33
CA VAL A 330 -11.40 7.16 9.04
C VAL A 330 -10.47 6.20 8.29
N GLY A 331 -10.99 5.04 7.87
CA GLY A 331 -10.22 4.05 7.14
C GLY A 331 -9.66 4.57 5.81
N MET A 332 -10.48 5.25 5.02
CA MET A 332 -10.09 5.83 3.74
C MET A 332 -9.05 6.94 3.92
N PHE A 333 -9.23 7.83 4.89
CA PHE A 333 -8.30 8.92 5.14
C PHE A 333 -6.93 8.42 5.61
N PHE A 334 -6.92 7.46 6.54
CA PHE A 334 -5.69 6.87 7.04
C PHE A 334 -4.92 6.15 5.92
N LEU A 335 -5.61 5.31 5.13
CA LEU A 335 -5.01 4.63 3.99
C LEU A 335 -4.51 5.61 2.92
N MET A 336 -5.28 6.67 2.62
CA MET A 336 -4.87 7.73 1.69
C MET A 336 -3.59 8.42 2.15
N CYS A 337 -3.45 8.72 3.45
CA CYS A 337 -2.21 9.30 3.98
C CYS A 337 -1.02 8.34 3.85
N VAL A 338 -1.22 7.06 4.18
CA VAL A 338 -0.21 5.99 4.07
C VAL A 338 0.29 5.83 2.64
N LEU A 339 -0.62 5.76 1.66
CA LEU A 339 -0.29 5.64 0.25
C LEU A 339 0.28 6.96 -0.32
N GLY A 340 -0.24 8.08 0.17
CA GLY A 340 0.19 9.42 -0.22
C GLY A 340 1.62 9.76 0.18
N CYS A 341 2.22 9.05 1.16
CA CYS A 341 3.63 9.20 1.51
C CYS A 341 4.57 9.04 0.30
N GLY A 342 4.11 8.37 -0.77
CA GLY A 342 4.77 8.34 -2.08
C GLY A 342 5.13 9.69 -2.66
N TYR A 343 4.28 10.70 -2.43
CA TYR A 343 4.32 11.99 -3.12
C TYR A 343 4.72 13.15 -2.19
N GLU A 344 4.39 13.09 -0.90
CA GLU A 344 4.65 14.15 0.09
C GLU A 344 5.22 13.62 1.43
N VAL A 345 6.39 12.98 1.35
CA VAL A 345 7.04 12.22 2.44
C VAL A 345 7.07 12.95 3.80
N LEU A 346 7.50 14.21 3.85
CA LEU A 346 7.75 14.89 5.13
C LEU A 346 6.46 15.28 5.87
N PHE A 347 5.48 15.84 5.15
CA PHE A 347 4.20 16.24 5.75
C PHE A 347 3.37 15.03 6.13
N LEU A 348 3.26 14.05 5.23
CA LEU A 348 2.42 12.87 5.47
C LEU A 348 3.02 11.94 6.53
N ARG A 349 4.34 11.89 6.69
CA ARG A 349 4.94 11.15 7.81
C ARG A 349 4.62 11.80 9.15
N ASN A 350 4.52 13.12 9.21
CA ASN A 350 4.14 13.81 10.45
C ASN A 350 2.68 13.55 10.79
N ILE A 351 1.76 13.64 9.82
CA ILE A 351 0.35 13.33 10.09
C ILE A 351 0.17 11.86 10.49
N ILE A 352 0.81 10.91 9.79
CA ILE A 352 0.72 9.48 10.16
C ILE A 352 1.31 9.24 11.55
N ARG A 353 2.40 9.92 11.93
CA ARG A 353 2.93 9.85 13.29
C ARG A 353 1.90 10.35 14.30
N THR A 354 1.30 11.52 14.08
CA THR A 354 0.24 12.05 14.94
C THR A 354 -0.92 11.07 15.06
N LEU A 355 -1.40 10.51 13.95
CA LEU A 355 -2.47 9.51 13.95
C LEU A 355 -2.09 8.24 14.75
N LEU A 356 -0.82 7.82 14.69
CA LEU A 356 -0.32 6.65 15.41
C LEU A 356 0.16 6.93 16.85
N THR A 357 0.15 8.18 17.30
CA THR A 357 0.55 8.53 18.68
C THR A 357 -0.59 9.16 19.49
N GLU A 358 -1.36 10.04 18.87
CA GLU A 358 -2.42 10.82 19.52
C GLU A 358 -3.79 10.21 19.29
N ASP A 359 -4.07 9.73 18.06
CA ASP A 359 -5.37 9.19 17.67
C ASP A 359 -5.34 7.65 17.45
N ILE A 360 -4.34 6.94 17.99
CA ILE A 360 -4.07 5.53 17.65
C ILE A 360 -5.24 4.58 17.99
N GLU A 361 -5.98 4.86 19.06
CA GLU A 361 -7.10 4.01 19.45
C GLU A 361 -8.25 4.11 18.44
N LEU A 362 -8.55 5.33 17.97
CA LEU A 362 -9.52 5.55 16.88
C LEU A 362 -9.07 4.86 15.59
N ILE A 363 -7.76 4.89 15.30
CA ILE A 363 -7.20 4.19 14.13
C ILE A 363 -7.28 2.67 14.29
N LYS A 364 -6.93 2.09 15.44
CA LYS A 364 -7.02 0.64 15.69
C LYS A 364 -8.44 0.12 15.62
N GLU A 365 -9.41 0.89 16.11
CA GLU A 365 -10.82 0.53 16.13
C GLU A 365 -11.40 0.47 14.71
N ARG A 366 -10.99 1.39 13.82
CA ARG A 366 -11.65 1.62 12.52
C ARG A 366 -10.82 1.22 11.31
N CYS A 367 -9.52 1.00 11.48
CA CYS A 367 -8.63 0.63 10.38
C CYS A 367 -8.14 -0.82 10.51
N PRO A 368 -8.09 -1.58 9.40
CA PRO A 368 -7.41 -2.86 9.36
C PRO A 368 -5.97 -2.79 9.90
N GLN A 369 -5.59 -3.77 10.73
CA GLN A 369 -4.25 -3.83 11.33
C GLN A 369 -3.11 -3.79 10.30
N LYS A 370 -3.37 -4.29 9.07
CA LYS A 370 -2.44 -4.18 7.94
C LYS A 370 -2.09 -2.72 7.59
N TYR A 371 -3.04 -1.79 7.63
CA TYR A 371 -2.78 -0.37 7.35
C TYR A 371 -1.88 0.24 8.42
N ILE A 372 -2.11 -0.14 9.68
CA ILE A 372 -1.34 0.32 10.84
C ILE A 372 0.10 -0.19 10.76
N LYS A 373 0.29 -1.48 10.41
CA LYS A 373 1.61 -2.08 10.23
C LYS A 373 2.41 -1.42 9.10
N ILE A 374 1.75 -1.11 7.97
CA ILE A 374 2.37 -0.37 6.85
C ILE A 374 2.78 1.03 7.30
N ALA A 375 1.88 1.74 8.00
CA ALA A 375 2.12 3.07 8.53
C ALA A 375 3.30 3.09 9.53
N GLN A 376 3.36 2.12 10.45
CA GLN A 376 4.46 1.95 11.40
C GLN A 376 5.79 1.66 10.68
N THR A 377 5.76 0.87 9.61
CA THR A 377 6.95 0.58 8.79
C THR A 377 7.46 1.84 8.09
N ILE A 378 6.56 2.66 7.52
CA ILE A 378 6.88 3.95 6.91
C ILE A 378 7.52 4.92 7.94
N ILE A 379 7.06 4.90 9.19
CA ILE A 379 7.64 5.72 10.27
C ILE A 379 9.01 5.19 10.71
N ALA A 380 9.12 3.87 10.94
CA ALA A 380 10.30 3.23 11.52
C ALA A 380 11.47 3.16 10.55
N SER A 381 11.20 2.91 9.28
CA SER A 381 12.18 2.83 8.20
C SER A 381 11.83 3.84 7.11
N PRO A 382 12.09 5.15 7.35
CA PRO A 382 11.78 6.16 6.35
C PRO A 382 12.58 5.86 5.08
N PRO A 383 11.97 5.97 3.89
CA PRO A 383 12.69 5.69 2.66
C PRO A 383 13.90 6.60 2.57
N THR A 384 15.06 6.00 2.34
CA THR A 384 16.31 6.72 2.11
C THR A 384 16.22 7.41 0.75
N ASN A 385 15.59 8.59 0.74
CA ASN A 385 15.54 9.54 -0.37
C ASN A 385 14.91 8.95 -1.66
N PRO A 386 13.57 8.85 -1.75
CA PRO A 386 12.91 8.39 -2.95
C PRO A 386 13.09 9.45 -4.04
N ARG A 387 13.81 9.09 -5.10
CA ARG A 387 14.10 10.02 -6.21
C ARG A 387 12.99 10.01 -7.27
N SER A 388 12.01 9.10 -7.15
CA SER A 388 10.92 8.93 -8.12
C SER A 388 9.71 8.14 -7.58
N ASP A 389 8.54 8.29 -8.22
CA ASP A 389 7.29 7.56 -7.92
C ASP A 389 7.43 6.02 -8.04
N SER A 390 8.34 5.53 -8.89
CA SER A 390 8.59 4.10 -9.09
C SER A 390 9.36 3.46 -7.93
N ASP A 391 10.17 4.25 -7.21
CA ASP A 391 10.82 3.80 -5.98
C ASP A 391 9.79 3.51 -4.88
N TRP A 392 8.73 4.34 -4.83
CA TRP A 392 7.61 4.19 -3.92
C TRP A 392 6.60 3.12 -4.33
N ALA A 393 6.25 3.02 -5.61
CA ALA A 393 5.41 1.94 -6.12
C ALA A 393 5.98 0.57 -5.78
N ARG A 394 7.30 0.42 -5.94
CA ARG A 394 8.06 -0.78 -5.56
C ARG A 394 8.06 -1.02 -4.05
N TYR A 395 8.22 0.03 -3.23
CA TYR A 395 8.13 -0.08 -1.77
C TYR A 395 6.74 -0.52 -1.30
N LEU A 396 5.67 0.09 -1.84
CA LEU A 396 4.28 -0.25 -1.53
C LEU A 396 3.92 -1.64 -2.05
N GLN A 397 4.29 -1.98 -3.29
CA GLN A 397 4.10 -3.32 -3.85
C GLN A 397 4.79 -4.38 -2.98
N ASN A 398 6.01 -4.13 -2.50
CA ASN A 398 6.73 -5.01 -1.58
C ASN A 398 6.13 -5.05 -0.16
N SER A 399 5.41 -4.00 0.26
CA SER A 399 4.79 -3.91 1.61
C SER A 399 3.32 -4.39 1.63
N LEU A 400 2.68 -4.50 0.47
CA LEU A 400 1.26 -4.84 0.28
C LEU A 400 1.01 -6.26 -0.26
N LEU A 401 2.05 -6.92 -0.79
CA LEU A 401 1.94 -8.26 -1.39
C LEU A 401 2.01 -9.44 -0.40
N GLU A 402 2.02 -9.23 0.91
CA GLU A 402 1.82 -10.35 1.85
C GLU A 402 0.32 -10.76 1.87
N ARG A 403 -0.13 -11.54 0.87
CA ARG A 403 -1.24 -12.49 1.06
C ARG A 403 -0.64 -13.77 1.64
N SER A 404 -0.89 -14.00 2.93
CA SER A 404 -0.66 -15.27 3.57
C SER A 404 -1.97 -16.06 3.60
N ASP A 405 -2.09 -17.10 2.78
CA ASP A 405 -3.04 -18.21 3.03
C ASP A 405 -2.46 -19.20 4.07
N VAL A 406 -1.37 -18.82 4.76
CA VAL A 406 -0.77 -19.55 5.87
C VAL A 406 -1.24 -18.85 7.17
N PRO A 407 -2.06 -19.52 8.01
CA PRO A 407 -2.44 -18.99 9.31
C PRO A 407 -1.21 -18.61 10.15
N ASP A 408 -1.28 -17.55 10.95
CA ASP A 408 -0.19 -17.08 11.83
C ASP A 408 0.28 -18.15 12.85
N ASP A 409 -0.54 -19.19 13.06
CA ASP A 409 -0.27 -20.33 13.93
C ASP A 409 0.06 -21.62 13.15
N PHE A 410 0.32 -21.53 11.84
CA PHE A 410 0.58 -22.67 10.95
C PHE A 410 -0.51 -23.75 10.95
N GLY A 411 -1.77 -23.37 11.22
CA GLY A 411 -2.89 -24.31 11.30
C GLY A 411 -3.01 -25.00 12.66
N LEU A 412 -2.23 -24.59 13.68
CA LEU A 412 -2.23 -25.19 15.02
C LEU A 412 -3.62 -25.15 15.67
N ARG A 413 -4.37 -24.05 15.55
CA ARG A 413 -5.76 -23.95 16.03
C ARG A 413 -6.72 -24.80 15.24
N ALA A 414 -6.50 -24.95 13.93
CA ALA A 414 -7.33 -25.82 13.10
C ALA A 414 -7.11 -27.30 13.46
N VAL A 415 -5.86 -27.71 13.67
CA VAL A 415 -5.48 -29.03 14.19
C VAL A 415 -5.99 -29.24 15.62
N ALA A 416 -5.86 -28.24 16.50
CA ALA A 416 -6.37 -28.33 17.86
C ALA A 416 -7.89 -28.45 17.89
N SER A 417 -8.60 -27.70 17.05
CA SER A 417 -10.05 -27.83 16.90
C SER A 417 -10.44 -29.22 16.41
N HIS A 418 -9.74 -29.74 15.41
CA HIS A 418 -9.96 -31.10 14.88
C HIS A 418 -9.69 -32.19 15.93
N LEU A 419 -8.65 -32.03 16.75
CA LEU A 419 -8.26 -32.98 17.81
C LEU A 419 -9.01 -32.77 19.13
N GLY A 420 -9.86 -31.74 19.26
CA GLY A 420 -10.56 -31.39 20.49
C GLY A 420 -9.63 -30.89 21.61
N LYS A 421 -8.59 -30.13 21.24
CA LYS A 421 -7.50 -29.63 22.10
C LYS A 421 -7.43 -28.11 22.22
N SER A 422 -8.43 -27.37 21.75
CA SER A 422 -8.44 -25.90 21.74
C SER A 422 -8.19 -25.29 23.14
N ASN A 423 -8.65 -25.95 24.20
CA ASN A 423 -8.43 -25.53 25.58
C ASN A 423 -6.95 -25.49 26.00
N ALA A 424 -6.08 -26.29 25.37
CA ALA A 424 -4.64 -26.21 25.59
C ALA A 424 -4.04 -24.96 24.93
N LEU A 425 -4.60 -24.51 23.82
CA LEU A 425 -4.20 -23.28 23.13
C LEU A 425 -4.70 -22.04 23.85
N ASP A 426 -5.90 -22.05 24.42
CA ASP A 426 -6.40 -20.93 25.24
C ASP A 426 -5.44 -20.64 26.42
N VAL A 427 -4.89 -21.69 27.04
CA VAL A 427 -3.89 -21.58 28.12
C VAL A 427 -2.52 -21.18 27.58
N LEU A 428 -2.17 -21.59 26.35
CA LEU A 428 -0.94 -21.20 25.67
C LEU A 428 -0.95 -19.71 25.29
N ASP A 429 -2.11 -19.20 24.88
CA ASP A 429 -2.34 -17.78 24.56
C ASP A 429 -2.22 -16.92 25.81
N SER A 430 -2.88 -17.33 26.90
CA SER A 430 -2.76 -16.67 28.21
C SER A 430 -1.31 -16.66 28.73
N ALA A 431 -0.56 -17.75 28.53
CA ALA A 431 0.86 -17.81 28.86
C ALA A 431 1.68 -16.79 28.04
N THR A 432 1.36 -16.66 26.75
CA THR A 432 2.03 -15.74 25.81
C THR A 432 1.70 -14.28 26.12
N GLU A 433 0.46 -13.97 26.53
CA GLU A 433 0.06 -12.65 27.03
C GLU A 433 0.82 -12.27 28.30
N LEU A 434 0.94 -13.20 29.26
CA LEU A 434 1.71 -12.99 30.49
C LEU A 434 3.20 -12.78 30.21
N GLU A 435 3.77 -13.45 29.21
CA GLU A 435 5.15 -13.24 28.78
C GLU A 435 5.34 -11.86 28.15
N CYS A 436 4.43 -11.45 27.27
CA CYS A 436 4.41 -10.11 26.67
C CYS A 436 4.29 -9.00 27.73
N ASP A 437 3.54 -9.25 28.80
CA ASP A 437 3.41 -8.37 29.97
C ASP A 437 4.67 -8.35 30.88
N GLY A 438 5.71 -9.12 30.56
CA GLY A 438 6.93 -9.24 31.36
C GLY A 438 6.77 -10.08 32.64
N LYS A 439 5.66 -10.81 32.79
CA LYS A 439 5.34 -11.66 33.95
C LYS A 439 5.85 -13.09 33.75
N PHE A 440 7.14 -13.23 33.43
CA PHE A 440 7.77 -14.50 33.00
C PHE A 440 7.55 -15.70 33.92
N LYS A 441 7.46 -15.51 35.25
CA LYS A 441 7.23 -16.62 36.19
C LYS A 441 5.81 -17.18 36.11
N ASP A 442 4.83 -16.34 35.82
CA ASP A 442 3.44 -16.74 35.70
C ASP A 442 3.18 -17.29 34.29
N ALA A 443 3.75 -16.67 33.26
CA ALA A 443 3.82 -17.23 31.90
C ALA A 443 4.39 -18.66 31.88
N MET A 444 5.52 -18.89 32.56
CA MET A 444 6.13 -20.22 32.64
C MET A 444 5.25 -21.26 33.35
N ARG A 445 4.40 -20.85 34.30
CA ARG A 445 3.43 -21.77 34.93
C ARG A 445 2.32 -22.14 33.96
N GLU A 446 1.87 -21.20 33.15
CA GLU A 446 0.81 -21.41 32.17
C GLU A 446 1.28 -22.18 30.94
N TYR A 447 2.50 -21.95 30.45
CA TYR A 447 3.14 -22.82 29.44
C TYR A 447 3.16 -24.28 29.91
N ASN A 448 3.63 -24.51 31.13
CA ASN A 448 3.61 -25.86 31.73
C ASN A 448 2.19 -26.42 31.91
N ALA A 449 1.17 -25.58 32.06
CA ALA A 449 -0.23 -26.02 32.14
C ALA A 449 -0.78 -26.39 30.75
N ALA A 450 -0.49 -25.60 29.71
CA ALA A 450 -0.79 -25.91 28.32
C ALA A 450 -0.16 -27.25 27.89
N TYR A 451 1.12 -27.47 28.23
CA TYR A 451 1.81 -28.73 27.95
C TYR A 451 1.24 -29.93 28.72
N ARG A 452 0.67 -29.74 29.90
CA ARG A 452 -0.05 -30.83 30.60
C ARG A 452 -1.39 -31.15 29.92
N LEU A 453 -2.06 -30.15 29.37
CA LEU A 453 -3.34 -30.32 28.66
C LEU A 453 -3.13 -30.96 27.27
N TRP A 454 -2.03 -30.61 26.60
CA TRP A 454 -1.63 -31.20 25.33
C TRP A 454 -0.11 -31.39 25.26
N PRO A 455 0.41 -32.53 25.75
CA PRO A 455 1.86 -32.81 25.80
C PRO A 455 2.59 -32.72 24.47
N ALA A 456 1.87 -32.91 23.36
CA ALA A 456 2.37 -32.75 22.01
C ALA A 456 2.91 -31.34 21.70
N LEU A 457 2.41 -30.30 22.40
CA LEU A 457 2.91 -28.93 22.29
C LEU A 457 4.35 -28.77 22.79
N ASP A 458 4.79 -29.62 23.73
CA ASP A 458 6.15 -29.65 24.29
C ASP A 458 7.09 -30.53 23.44
N SER A 459 6.99 -30.40 22.12
CA SER A 459 7.82 -31.11 21.16
C SER A 459 8.48 -30.15 20.18
N VAL A 460 9.61 -30.58 19.62
CA VAL A 460 10.38 -29.76 18.68
C VAL A 460 9.54 -29.43 17.45
N LEU A 461 9.59 -28.18 17.00
CA LEU A 461 8.91 -27.72 15.79
C LEU A 461 9.41 -28.47 14.54
N ALA A 462 8.47 -28.87 13.67
CA ALA A 462 8.72 -29.51 12.39
C ALA A 462 7.69 -29.00 11.36
N GLY A 463 8.14 -28.21 10.39
CA GLY A 463 7.28 -27.63 9.33
C GLY A 463 6.21 -26.68 9.88
N GLY A 464 6.56 -25.82 10.85
CA GLY A 464 5.65 -24.81 11.43
C GLY A 464 4.77 -25.30 12.60
N LEU A 465 4.65 -26.61 12.83
CA LEU A 465 3.90 -27.19 13.95
C LEU A 465 4.81 -28.01 14.88
N PRO A 466 4.51 -28.14 16.19
CA PRO A 466 5.22 -29.09 17.05
C PRO A 466 5.11 -30.52 16.48
N ARG A 467 6.22 -31.25 16.39
CA ARG A 467 6.27 -32.59 15.78
C ARG A 467 5.20 -33.53 16.34
N GLY A 468 5.01 -33.52 17.65
CA GLY A 468 3.98 -34.33 18.32
C GLY A 468 2.56 -33.95 17.89
N VAL A 469 2.29 -32.65 17.68
CA VAL A 469 0.97 -32.16 17.22
C VAL A 469 0.70 -32.65 15.81
N ARG A 470 1.71 -32.60 14.93
CA ARG A 470 1.61 -33.10 13.57
C ARG A 470 1.39 -34.62 13.50
N GLU A 471 2.11 -35.39 14.32
CA GLU A 471 1.93 -36.84 14.42
C GLU A 471 0.51 -37.22 14.90
N GLU A 472 -0.08 -36.43 15.81
CA GLU A 472 -1.48 -36.61 16.22
C GLU A 472 -2.47 -36.21 15.11
N ALA A 473 -2.20 -35.11 14.39
CA ALA A 473 -3.03 -34.66 13.26
C ALA A 473 -3.10 -35.72 12.15
N ILE A 474 -1.96 -36.29 11.75
CA ILE A 474 -1.88 -37.35 10.73
C ILE A 474 -2.62 -38.61 11.18
N LYS A 475 -2.44 -39.03 12.45
CA LYS A 475 -3.17 -40.19 13.01
C LYS A 475 -4.68 -39.98 13.04
N SER A 476 -5.14 -38.73 13.09
CA SER A 476 -6.56 -38.35 13.07
C SER A 476 -7.12 -38.11 11.67
N SER A 477 -6.33 -38.35 10.62
CA SER A 477 -6.69 -38.10 9.22
C SER A 477 -7.11 -36.65 8.93
N TYR A 478 -6.46 -35.68 9.58
CA TYR A 478 -6.63 -34.25 9.25
C TYR A 478 -6.06 -33.95 7.85
N ASP A 479 -6.77 -33.20 7.00
CA ASP A 479 -6.42 -32.92 5.59
C ASP A 479 -6.23 -31.42 5.27
N GLY A 480 -6.06 -30.57 6.30
CA GLY A 480 -5.88 -29.13 6.12
C GLY A 480 -4.54 -28.72 5.51
N PRO A 481 -4.44 -27.49 4.94
CA PRO A 481 -3.20 -26.95 4.37
C PRO A 481 -2.08 -26.88 5.43
N LEU A 482 -0.83 -27.12 5.01
CA LEU A 482 0.42 -27.25 5.80
C LEU A 482 0.79 -28.64 6.36
N LEU A 483 0.17 -29.71 5.87
CA LEU A 483 0.65 -31.09 6.06
C LEU A 483 1.51 -31.63 4.89
N THR A 484 1.77 -30.86 3.84
CA THR A 484 2.56 -31.29 2.68
C THR A 484 4.06 -31.36 3.03
N ASP A 485 4.51 -32.53 3.48
CA ASP A 485 5.92 -32.85 3.61
C ASP A 485 6.55 -33.17 2.24
N VAL A 486 7.78 -32.70 2.04
CA VAL A 486 8.76 -33.40 1.20
C VAL A 486 9.18 -34.65 1.98
N ASP A 487 8.91 -35.85 1.45
CA ASP A 487 9.29 -37.11 2.10
C ASP A 487 10.81 -37.18 2.31
N VAL A 488 11.27 -37.11 3.57
CA VAL A 488 12.69 -37.10 3.95
C VAL A 488 13.40 -38.38 3.51
N ALA A 489 12.75 -39.54 3.57
CA ALA A 489 13.34 -40.79 3.10
C ALA A 489 13.50 -40.78 1.57
N ALA A 490 12.52 -40.23 0.85
CA ALA A 490 12.62 -40.02 -0.59
C ALA A 490 13.71 -38.99 -0.94
N ALA A 491 13.81 -37.88 -0.19
CA ALA A 491 14.85 -36.86 -0.36
C ALA A 491 16.25 -37.44 -0.11
N ARG A 492 16.42 -38.26 0.94
CA ARG A 492 17.65 -39.00 1.21
C ARG A 492 17.99 -39.99 0.10
N SER A 493 17.02 -40.61 -0.57
CA SER A 493 17.28 -41.47 -1.74
C SER A 493 17.48 -40.69 -3.05
N SER A 494 17.16 -39.40 -3.07
CA SER A 494 17.14 -38.60 -4.30
C SER A 494 18.54 -38.24 -4.80
N GLN A 495 18.63 -37.92 -6.09
CA GLN A 495 19.88 -37.54 -6.76
C GLN A 495 20.36 -36.16 -6.29
N VAL A 496 21.69 -35.98 -6.25
CA VAL A 496 22.33 -34.66 -6.22
C VAL A 496 22.75 -34.31 -7.63
N VAL A 497 22.29 -33.17 -8.14
CA VAL A 497 22.66 -32.69 -9.47
C VAL A 497 23.93 -31.86 -9.36
N VAL A 498 24.92 -32.09 -10.22
CA VAL A 498 26.21 -31.39 -10.20
C VAL A 498 26.40 -30.61 -11.50
N ARG A 499 26.73 -29.33 -11.37
CA ARG A 499 27.11 -28.48 -12.50
C ARG A 499 28.55 -28.01 -12.38
N ARG A 500 29.40 -28.47 -13.30
CA ARG A 500 30.80 -28.04 -13.37
C ARG A 500 30.90 -26.62 -13.91
N GLY A 501 31.72 -25.79 -13.28
CA GLY A 501 31.96 -24.40 -13.69
C GLY A 501 30.69 -23.56 -13.78
N LEU A 502 29.76 -23.73 -12.84
CA LEU A 502 28.53 -22.92 -12.75
C LEU A 502 28.85 -21.43 -12.59
N LEU A 503 29.84 -21.12 -11.75
CA LEU A 503 30.36 -19.78 -11.53
C LEU A 503 31.76 -19.65 -12.14
N SER A 504 32.00 -18.56 -12.87
CA SER A 504 33.31 -18.22 -13.40
C SER A 504 34.24 -17.69 -12.29
N GLY A 505 35.55 -17.62 -12.56
CA GLY A 505 36.49 -16.99 -11.64
C GLY A 505 36.12 -15.53 -11.32
N GLU A 506 35.58 -14.80 -12.30
CA GLU A 506 35.11 -13.42 -12.14
C GLU A 506 33.85 -13.34 -11.26
N ASP A 507 32.87 -14.25 -11.46
CA ASP A 507 31.68 -14.33 -10.61
C ASP A 507 32.07 -14.52 -9.14
N ILE A 508 33.05 -15.40 -8.89
CA ILE A 508 33.53 -15.73 -7.54
C ILE A 508 34.26 -14.53 -6.93
N GLU A 509 35.11 -13.85 -7.70
CA GLU A 509 35.84 -12.67 -7.21
C GLU A 509 34.86 -11.55 -6.81
N LEU A 510 33.87 -11.26 -7.66
CA LEU A 510 32.85 -10.27 -7.39
C LEU A 510 32.00 -10.63 -6.17
N LEU A 511 31.61 -11.90 -6.04
CA LEU A 511 30.83 -12.38 -4.89
C LEU A 511 31.61 -12.29 -3.57
N LEU A 512 32.88 -12.70 -3.57
CA LEU A 512 33.73 -12.61 -2.37
C LEU A 512 34.03 -11.16 -2.00
N ARG A 513 34.16 -10.27 -2.99
CA ARG A 513 34.28 -8.82 -2.75
C ARG A 513 33.01 -8.27 -2.12
N LEU A 514 31.84 -8.57 -2.70
CA LEU A 514 30.54 -8.17 -2.16
C LEU A 514 30.39 -8.65 -0.71
N ALA A 515 30.66 -9.93 -0.44
CA ALA A 515 30.60 -10.49 0.92
C ALA A 515 31.55 -9.78 1.91
N GLY A 516 32.74 -9.38 1.46
CA GLY A 516 33.69 -8.61 2.27
C GLY A 516 33.25 -7.18 2.58
N GLU A 517 32.40 -6.60 1.72
CA GLU A 517 31.85 -5.26 1.85
C GLU A 517 30.57 -5.20 2.70
N ILE A 518 29.96 -6.33 3.05
CA ILE A 518 28.74 -6.34 3.87
C ILE A 518 29.04 -5.85 5.29
N THR A 519 28.18 -4.94 5.74
CA THR A 519 28.21 -4.29 7.04
C THR A 519 26.95 -4.62 7.85
N GLU A 520 26.94 -4.28 9.15
CA GLU A 520 25.75 -4.43 10.00
C GLU A 520 24.53 -3.69 9.43
N SER A 521 24.73 -2.53 8.79
CA SER A 521 23.64 -1.77 8.13
C SER A 521 23.08 -2.42 6.87
N ASP A 522 23.81 -3.36 6.26
CA ASP A 522 23.31 -4.16 5.14
C ASP A 522 22.43 -5.33 5.62
N GLY A 523 22.25 -5.49 6.94
CA GLY A 523 21.62 -6.64 7.59
C GLY A 523 22.63 -7.69 8.09
N GLY A 524 23.93 -7.52 7.83
CA GLY A 524 24.90 -8.60 7.94
C GLY A 524 26.24 -8.19 8.54
N LYS A 525 26.36 -8.31 9.87
CA LYS A 525 27.66 -8.72 10.44
C LYS A 525 27.59 -9.49 11.75
N ASP A 526 26.44 -9.53 12.44
CA ASP A 526 26.40 -10.19 13.76
C ASP A 526 25.08 -10.89 14.15
N PHE A 527 24.36 -11.46 13.18
CA PHE A 527 23.26 -12.40 13.48
C PHE A 527 23.60 -13.80 12.96
N ASN A 528 24.66 -14.37 13.52
CA ASN A 528 24.69 -15.82 13.62
C ASN A 528 23.41 -16.25 14.36
N ASN A 529 22.61 -17.12 13.75
CA ASN A 529 21.56 -17.87 14.44
C ASN A 529 22.10 -18.28 15.84
N PRO A 530 21.35 -18.12 16.96
CA PRO A 530 21.81 -18.52 18.29
C PRO A 530 22.44 -19.93 18.36
N GLU A 531 22.05 -20.84 17.48
CA GLU A 531 22.66 -22.17 17.29
C GLU A 531 24.13 -22.11 16.80
N ASN A 532 24.50 -21.15 15.96
CA ASN A 532 25.84 -21.00 15.41
C ASN A 532 26.87 -20.46 16.41
N LYS A 533 26.45 -19.87 17.55
CA LYS A 533 27.37 -19.51 18.64
C LYS A 533 28.13 -20.70 19.23
N THR A 534 27.66 -21.92 18.97
CA THR A 534 28.27 -23.17 19.45
C THR A 534 29.27 -23.79 18.46
N HIS A 535 29.35 -23.29 17.22
CA HIS A 535 30.20 -23.87 16.20
C HIS A 535 31.57 -23.19 16.13
N VAL A 536 32.62 -23.96 16.37
CA VAL A 536 34.02 -23.50 16.34
C VAL A 536 34.52 -23.45 14.88
N ASN A 537 35.22 -22.37 14.51
CA ASN A 537 35.93 -22.22 13.22
C ASN A 537 35.06 -22.23 11.94
N LYS A 538 33.78 -21.83 12.03
CA LYS A 538 32.94 -21.53 10.85
C LYS A 538 32.07 -20.28 11.06
N TYR A 539 31.80 -19.54 10.00
CA TYR A 539 30.85 -18.41 10.00
C TYR A 539 30.21 -18.23 8.62
N ALA A 540 29.07 -17.54 8.58
CA ALA A 540 28.35 -17.20 7.35
C ALA A 540 28.15 -15.69 7.24
N ILE A 541 28.12 -15.19 6.01
CA ILE A 541 27.75 -13.80 5.69
C ILE A 541 26.51 -13.86 4.80
N MET A 542 25.38 -13.33 5.29
CA MET A 542 24.16 -13.19 4.50
C MET A 542 24.41 -12.17 3.39
N VAL A 543 24.28 -12.59 2.13
CA VAL A 543 24.55 -11.74 0.97
C VAL A 543 23.27 -11.25 0.27
N ASN A 544 22.11 -11.78 0.62
CA ASN A 544 20.83 -11.42 0.01
C ASN A 544 19.73 -11.14 1.05
N ASP A 545 20.06 -10.42 2.12
CA ASP A 545 19.15 -10.13 3.23
C ASP A 545 18.62 -8.69 3.19
N PRO A 546 17.42 -8.42 3.77
CA PRO A 546 16.96 -7.05 3.95
C PRO A 546 17.88 -6.26 4.89
N PRO A 547 17.92 -4.92 4.74
CA PRO A 547 17.15 -4.13 3.78
C PRO A 547 17.80 -4.03 2.39
N SER A 548 19.04 -4.49 2.25
CA SER A 548 19.92 -4.17 1.12
C SER A 548 19.78 -5.12 -0.06
N TYR A 549 19.50 -6.40 0.22
CA TYR A 549 19.50 -7.50 -0.73
C TYR A 549 20.68 -7.45 -1.73
N ARG A 550 21.91 -7.19 -1.23
CA ARG A 550 23.08 -6.86 -2.04
C ARG A 550 23.32 -7.81 -3.24
N LEU A 551 23.19 -9.12 -3.04
CA LEU A 551 23.41 -10.12 -4.10
C LEU A 551 22.42 -9.95 -5.26
N ARG A 552 21.12 -9.80 -4.99
CA ARG A 552 20.13 -9.65 -6.08
C ARG A 552 20.19 -8.28 -6.74
N THR A 553 20.68 -7.26 -6.05
CA THR A 553 20.76 -5.88 -6.57
C THR A 553 22.04 -5.62 -7.34
N GLU A 554 23.18 -6.12 -6.86
CA GLU A 554 24.50 -5.81 -7.43
C GLU A 554 25.10 -6.93 -8.27
N LEU A 555 24.78 -8.19 -7.95
CA LEU A 555 25.24 -9.36 -8.71
C LEU A 555 24.06 -10.22 -9.23
N PRO A 556 23.04 -9.62 -9.89
CA PRO A 556 21.87 -10.35 -10.38
C PRO A 556 22.23 -11.45 -11.38
N MET A 557 23.35 -11.32 -12.10
CA MET A 557 23.83 -12.34 -13.03
C MET A 557 24.36 -13.59 -12.31
N VAL A 558 24.99 -13.43 -11.15
CA VAL A 558 25.45 -14.55 -10.31
C VAL A 558 24.23 -15.27 -9.75
N LEU A 559 23.30 -14.52 -9.16
CA LEU A 559 22.05 -15.09 -8.63
C LEU A 559 21.23 -15.78 -9.72
N GLY A 560 21.12 -15.17 -10.91
CA GLY A 560 20.41 -15.74 -12.05
C GLY A 560 21.01 -17.06 -12.55
N LYS A 561 22.35 -17.22 -12.53
CA LYS A 561 23.00 -18.51 -12.86
C LYS A 561 22.61 -19.60 -11.85
N VAL A 562 22.61 -19.27 -10.57
CA VAL A 562 22.26 -20.20 -9.48
C VAL A 562 20.79 -20.60 -9.55
N VAL A 563 19.87 -19.64 -9.68
CA VAL A 563 18.43 -19.92 -9.79
C VAL A 563 18.10 -20.72 -11.05
N ARG A 564 18.73 -20.40 -12.19
CA ARG A 564 18.54 -21.16 -13.42
C ARG A 564 19.06 -22.60 -13.31
N PHE A 565 20.13 -22.81 -12.55
CA PHE A 565 20.62 -24.16 -12.28
C PHE A 565 19.63 -24.96 -11.43
N ALA A 566 19.00 -24.33 -10.44
CA ALA A 566 17.92 -24.94 -9.66
C ALA A 566 16.72 -25.32 -10.54
N GLU A 567 16.29 -24.41 -11.43
CA GLU A 567 15.22 -24.65 -12.39
C GLU A 567 15.51 -25.86 -13.29
N GLN A 568 16.72 -25.94 -13.85
CA GLN A 568 17.16 -27.07 -14.68
C GLN A 568 17.20 -28.37 -13.90
N SER A 569 17.65 -28.32 -12.64
CA SER A 569 17.71 -29.48 -11.76
C SER A 569 16.31 -30.02 -11.46
N ILE A 570 15.34 -29.15 -11.14
CA ILE A 570 13.95 -29.53 -10.87
C ILE A 570 13.27 -30.10 -12.12
N THR A 571 13.45 -29.44 -13.26
CA THR A 571 12.62 -29.70 -14.45
C THR A 571 13.19 -30.72 -15.43
N ARG A 572 14.50 -30.99 -15.41
CA ARG A 572 15.17 -31.78 -16.46
C ARG A 572 16.20 -32.77 -15.95
N ASP A 573 17.07 -32.31 -15.07
CA ASP A 573 18.31 -33.04 -14.75
C ASP A 573 18.14 -33.99 -13.55
N SER A 574 16.94 -34.06 -12.98
CA SER A 574 16.59 -34.95 -11.88
C SER A 574 15.25 -35.66 -12.11
N LYS A 575 14.95 -36.60 -11.22
CA LYS A 575 13.66 -37.31 -11.16
C LYS A 575 12.80 -36.82 -9.99
N TRP A 576 13.03 -35.60 -9.50
CA TRP A 576 12.42 -35.15 -8.25
C TRP A 576 10.90 -35.01 -8.33
N CYS A 577 10.37 -34.60 -9.48
CA CYS A 577 8.93 -34.43 -9.71
C CYS A 577 8.28 -35.63 -10.44
N GLU A 578 8.99 -36.76 -10.61
CA GLU A 578 8.38 -38.00 -11.12
C GLU A 578 7.46 -38.63 -10.05
N GLU A 579 6.63 -39.61 -10.43
CA GLU A 579 5.59 -40.24 -9.57
C GLU A 579 6.13 -40.79 -8.23
N ASP A 580 7.38 -41.26 -8.21
CA ASP A 580 8.07 -41.76 -7.01
C ASP A 580 9.11 -40.77 -6.44
N GLY A 581 9.13 -39.53 -6.95
CA GLY A 581 10.08 -38.50 -6.60
C GLY A 581 9.72 -37.75 -5.30
N PRO A 582 10.72 -37.19 -4.58
CA PRO A 582 10.49 -36.42 -3.34
C PRO A 582 9.65 -35.16 -3.51
N LEU A 583 9.52 -34.64 -4.73
CA LEU A 583 8.76 -33.44 -5.09
C LEU A 583 7.60 -33.78 -6.05
N LYS A 584 7.06 -34.99 -5.98
CA LYS A 584 5.96 -35.45 -6.85
C LYS A 584 4.67 -34.62 -6.69
N ASP A 585 4.44 -34.11 -5.47
CA ASP A 585 3.26 -33.31 -5.11
C ASP A 585 3.53 -31.80 -5.19
N PHE A 586 4.72 -31.40 -5.68
CA PHE A 586 5.10 -30.00 -5.86
C PHE A 586 4.55 -29.48 -7.19
N GLU A 587 3.37 -28.84 -7.15
CA GLU A 587 2.67 -28.35 -8.34
C GLU A 587 3.15 -26.95 -8.81
N GLY A 588 3.84 -26.18 -7.95
CA GLY A 588 4.18 -24.78 -8.22
C GLY A 588 5.27 -24.54 -9.27
N GLY A 589 6.10 -25.55 -9.57
CA GLY A 589 7.22 -25.44 -10.50
C GLY A 589 8.29 -24.43 -10.05
N CYS A 590 9.42 -24.32 -10.77
CA CYS A 590 10.50 -23.43 -10.31
C CYS A 590 10.11 -21.94 -10.27
N SER A 591 9.07 -21.53 -11.01
CA SER A 591 8.55 -20.16 -10.98
C SER A 591 7.82 -19.79 -9.69
N SER A 592 7.38 -20.77 -8.89
CA SER A 592 6.82 -20.50 -7.56
C SER A 592 7.89 -20.34 -6.48
N LEU A 593 9.16 -20.63 -6.80
CA LEU A 593 10.23 -20.61 -5.83
C LEU A 593 10.90 -19.23 -5.72
N THR A 594 11.09 -18.76 -4.49
CA THR A 594 11.84 -17.53 -4.19
C THR A 594 13.12 -17.83 -3.41
N VAL A 595 14.07 -16.89 -3.41
CA VAL A 595 15.32 -17.01 -2.66
C VAL A 595 15.04 -16.75 -1.17
N ARG A 596 15.13 -17.81 -0.36
CA ARG A 596 14.94 -17.76 1.10
C ARG A 596 16.22 -17.39 1.84
N VAL A 597 17.34 -17.95 1.40
CA VAL A 597 18.63 -17.68 2.02
C VAL A 597 19.63 -17.58 0.90
N ALA A 598 20.52 -16.60 0.95
CA ALA A 598 21.76 -16.66 0.21
C ALA A 598 22.89 -16.15 1.09
N GLU A 599 23.87 -17.01 1.35
CA GLU A 599 24.94 -16.75 2.29
C GLU A 599 26.28 -17.32 1.83
N VAL A 600 27.34 -16.59 2.14
CA VAL A 600 28.72 -17.04 1.91
C VAL A 600 29.25 -17.63 3.20
N TRP A 601 29.41 -18.94 3.23
CA TRP A 601 30.03 -19.67 4.33
C TRP A 601 31.54 -19.69 4.20
N THR A 602 32.20 -19.56 5.36
CA THR A 602 33.64 -19.73 5.51
C THR A 602 33.92 -20.74 6.63
N TYR A 603 34.70 -21.76 6.32
CA TYR A 603 35.19 -22.78 7.25
C TYR A 603 36.72 -22.68 7.31
N ALA A 604 37.26 -22.45 8.49
CA ALA A 604 38.69 -22.53 8.75
C ALA A 604 39.06 -23.94 9.24
N GLU A 605 40.35 -24.21 9.39
CA GLU A 605 40.85 -25.45 9.98
C GLU A 605 40.11 -25.82 11.27
N GLY A 606 39.63 -27.06 11.34
CA GLY A 606 38.80 -27.57 12.43
C GLY A 606 37.30 -27.34 12.27
N GLY A 607 36.87 -26.43 11.39
CA GLY A 607 35.48 -26.12 11.11
C GLY A 607 34.81 -27.14 10.19
N GLY A 608 33.49 -27.25 10.30
CA GLY A 608 32.66 -28.12 9.47
C GLY A 608 31.19 -28.06 9.87
N LEU A 609 30.33 -28.66 9.07
CA LEU A 609 28.95 -28.94 9.41
C LEU A 609 28.87 -30.45 9.54
N VAL A 610 29.19 -30.99 10.70
CA VAL A 610 29.48 -32.44 10.88
C VAL A 610 28.29 -33.24 11.42
N ASP A 611 27.11 -32.62 11.49
CA ASP A 611 25.88 -33.30 11.88
C ASP A 611 25.30 -34.06 10.67
N ASN A 612 25.19 -35.38 10.78
CA ASN A 612 24.64 -36.24 9.73
C ASN A 612 23.12 -36.10 9.57
N TRP A 613 22.44 -35.45 10.52
CA TRP A 613 20.99 -35.27 10.51
C TRP A 613 20.55 -33.89 10.02
N HIS A 614 21.51 -33.06 9.59
CA HIS A 614 21.24 -31.70 9.14
C HIS A 614 20.56 -31.67 7.77
N TYR A 615 19.55 -30.81 7.64
CA TYR A 615 18.89 -30.45 6.40
C TYR A 615 18.28 -29.04 6.51
N ASP A 616 17.91 -28.44 5.38
CA ASP A 616 17.40 -27.08 5.33
C ASP A 616 15.87 -27.10 5.43
N THR A 617 15.35 -26.84 6.63
CA THR A 617 13.90 -26.78 6.88
C THR A 617 13.28 -25.62 6.13
N ASP A 618 12.02 -25.74 5.70
CA ASP A 618 11.25 -24.69 5.03
C ASP A 618 11.85 -24.23 3.68
N SER A 619 12.67 -25.07 3.07
CA SER A 619 13.21 -24.92 1.71
C SER A 619 12.86 -26.14 0.87
N ILE A 620 12.71 -25.94 -0.45
CA ILE A 620 12.39 -26.98 -1.43
C ILE A 620 13.68 -27.52 -2.06
N VAL A 621 14.57 -26.63 -2.52
CA VAL A 621 15.88 -27.00 -3.05
C VAL A 621 16.99 -26.10 -2.51
N THR A 622 18.15 -26.71 -2.28
CA THR A 622 19.36 -26.04 -1.83
C THR A 622 20.44 -26.17 -2.89
N ILE A 623 21.15 -25.06 -3.13
CA ILE A 623 22.26 -24.97 -4.06
C ILE A 623 23.51 -24.56 -3.29
N VAL A 624 24.60 -25.32 -3.45
CA VAL A 624 25.90 -25.02 -2.85
C VAL A 624 26.95 -24.87 -3.95
N CYS A 625 27.62 -23.73 -4.02
CA CYS A 625 28.71 -23.46 -4.96
C CYS A 625 30.04 -23.38 -4.22
N LEU A 626 31.06 -24.11 -4.66
CA LEU A 626 32.40 -24.05 -4.06
C LEU A 626 33.15 -22.81 -4.59
N LEU A 627 33.62 -21.95 -3.68
CA LEU A 627 34.29 -20.69 -4.03
C LEU A 627 35.82 -20.76 -3.87
N SER A 628 36.33 -21.64 -3.00
CA SER A 628 37.77 -21.84 -2.78
C SER A 628 38.38 -22.81 -3.79
N ASP A 629 39.65 -22.60 -4.15
CA ASP A 629 40.42 -23.59 -4.90
C ASP A 629 40.73 -24.81 -4.03
N ARG A 630 40.70 -26.02 -4.59
CA ARG A 630 41.00 -27.26 -3.85
C ARG A 630 42.44 -27.33 -3.32
N GLY A 631 43.34 -26.51 -3.86
CA GLY A 631 44.70 -26.34 -3.34
C GLY A 631 44.78 -25.50 -2.07
N ASP A 632 43.74 -24.72 -1.74
CA ASP A 632 43.74 -23.78 -0.61
C ASP A 632 43.25 -24.41 0.70
N PHE A 633 42.75 -25.66 0.66
CA PHE A 633 42.26 -26.37 1.83
C PHE A 633 42.33 -27.89 1.69
N SER A 634 42.47 -28.61 2.82
CA SER A 634 42.34 -30.07 2.92
C SER A 634 41.12 -30.46 3.76
N GLY A 635 40.60 -31.67 3.55
CA GLY A 635 39.30 -32.07 4.10
C GLY A 635 38.14 -31.27 3.46
N GLY A 636 37.11 -30.95 4.25
CA GLY A 636 36.07 -30.02 3.82
C GLY A 636 35.17 -30.49 2.67
N SER A 637 35.10 -31.80 2.39
CA SER A 637 34.24 -32.32 1.33
C SER A 637 32.76 -32.07 1.64
N PHE A 638 31.99 -31.72 0.60
CA PHE A 638 30.53 -31.72 0.68
C PHE A 638 30.06 -33.17 0.60
N GLN A 639 29.23 -33.59 1.55
CA GLN A 639 28.72 -34.96 1.62
C GLN A 639 27.22 -34.96 1.89
N THR A 640 26.55 -36.02 1.46
CA THR A 640 25.16 -36.30 1.82
C THR A 640 25.06 -37.57 2.65
N TYR A 641 24.16 -37.60 3.63
CA TYR A 641 23.93 -38.75 4.48
C TYR A 641 22.73 -39.57 3.96
N GLU A 642 23.05 -40.61 3.21
CA GLU A 642 22.09 -41.41 2.45
C GLU A 642 21.33 -42.41 3.32
N ASN A 643 20.25 -42.96 2.77
CA ASN A 643 19.60 -44.14 3.33
C ASN A 643 20.59 -45.30 3.44
N GLY A 644 20.60 -45.97 4.58
CA GLY A 644 21.64 -46.94 4.96
C GLY A 644 22.82 -46.33 5.73
N ASP A 645 22.65 -45.13 6.27
CA ASP A 645 23.50 -44.52 7.29
C ASP A 645 24.96 -44.34 6.85
N ARG A 646 25.14 -43.91 5.60
CA ARG A 646 26.44 -43.68 4.97
C ARG A 646 26.54 -42.27 4.40
N ASN A 647 27.73 -41.68 4.55
CA ASN A 647 28.07 -40.44 3.84
C ASN A 647 28.54 -40.76 2.42
N ILE A 648 27.98 -40.07 1.43
CA ILE A 648 28.48 -40.03 0.05
C ILE A 648 29.10 -38.68 -0.19
N GLU A 649 30.37 -38.67 -0.60
CA GLU A 649 31.06 -37.44 -0.99
C GLU A 649 30.70 -37.03 -2.43
N HIS A 650 30.47 -35.73 -2.63
CA HIS A 650 30.30 -35.16 -3.96
C HIS A 650 31.52 -34.27 -4.25
N GLY A 651 32.43 -34.76 -5.09
CA GLY A 651 33.65 -34.03 -5.43
C GLY A 651 33.33 -32.75 -6.19
N MET A 652 33.78 -31.60 -5.66
CA MET A 652 33.60 -30.26 -6.23
C MET A 652 34.95 -29.59 -6.49
N GLU A 653 35.07 -28.92 -7.63
CA GLU A 653 36.14 -27.96 -7.94
C GLU A 653 35.63 -26.53 -7.79
N LYS A 654 36.54 -25.54 -7.81
CA LYS A 654 36.16 -24.13 -7.72
C LYS A 654 35.20 -23.74 -8.85
N GLY A 655 34.12 -23.08 -8.47
CA GLY A 655 33.05 -22.65 -9.38
C GLY A 655 32.01 -23.72 -9.67
N ASP A 656 32.19 -24.96 -9.20
CA ASP A 656 31.17 -25.99 -9.33
C ASP A 656 30.01 -25.73 -8.37
N GLY A 657 28.80 -26.06 -8.83
CA GLY A 657 27.57 -26.03 -8.04
C GLY A 657 26.97 -27.43 -7.88
N VAL A 658 26.40 -27.70 -6.71
CA VAL A 658 25.53 -28.86 -6.46
C VAL A 658 24.13 -28.37 -6.11
N CYS A 659 23.10 -29.05 -6.61
CA CYS A 659 21.69 -28.79 -6.30
C CYS A 659 21.04 -30.08 -5.79
N PHE A 660 20.28 -29.98 -4.71
CA PHE A 660 19.61 -31.11 -4.09
C PHE A 660 18.31 -30.67 -3.41
N VAL A 661 17.41 -31.61 -3.17
CA VAL A 661 16.19 -31.37 -2.39
C VAL A 661 16.59 -31.00 -0.96
N SER A 662 16.11 -29.88 -0.44
CA SER A 662 16.59 -29.29 0.83
C SER A 662 16.47 -30.22 2.05
N HIS A 663 15.54 -31.17 2.00
CA HIS A 663 15.31 -32.18 3.04
C HIS A 663 16.27 -33.39 2.96
N LYS A 664 17.17 -33.42 1.95
CA LYS A 664 18.25 -34.40 1.87
C LYS A 664 19.32 -34.06 2.90
N TYR A 665 19.63 -35.02 3.75
CA TYR A 665 20.63 -34.82 4.79
C TYR A 665 22.01 -34.57 4.19
N HIS A 666 22.65 -33.48 4.61
CA HIS A 666 23.90 -33.05 4.02
C HIS A 666 24.80 -32.38 5.05
N ASN A 667 26.10 -32.45 4.80
CA ASN A 667 27.10 -32.04 5.75
C ASN A 667 28.37 -31.60 5.02
N ILE A 668 29.22 -30.86 5.74
CA ILE A 668 30.57 -30.48 5.30
C ILE A 668 31.54 -31.18 6.23
N ALA A 669 32.33 -32.10 5.69
CA ALA A 669 33.39 -32.77 6.43
C ALA A 669 34.33 -31.74 7.06
N LYS A 670 35.00 -32.14 8.14
CA LYS A 670 35.91 -31.24 8.84
C LYS A 670 37.01 -30.74 7.89
N VAL A 671 37.27 -29.43 7.91
CA VAL A 671 38.43 -28.84 7.23
C VAL A 671 39.67 -29.18 8.05
N GLU A 672 40.63 -29.85 7.43
CA GLU A 672 41.85 -30.32 8.10
C GLU A 672 43.01 -29.32 7.98
N GLY A 673 42.93 -28.38 7.04
CA GLY A 673 43.91 -27.32 6.84
C GLY A 673 43.40 -26.30 5.84
N GLY A 674 43.83 -25.04 5.99
CA GLY A 674 43.46 -23.95 5.08
C GLY A 674 42.05 -23.39 5.30
N GLN A 675 41.45 -22.80 4.26
CA GLN A 675 40.15 -22.14 4.34
C GLN A 675 39.22 -22.49 3.16
N ARG A 676 38.06 -23.07 3.47
CA ARG A 676 37.01 -23.42 2.52
C ARG A 676 35.92 -22.35 2.53
N ARG A 677 35.53 -21.85 1.36
CA ARG A 677 34.38 -20.95 1.19
C ARG A 677 33.36 -21.52 0.22
N SER A 678 32.08 -21.32 0.51
CA SER A 678 30.98 -21.73 -0.37
C SER A 678 29.84 -20.71 -0.35
N LEU A 679 29.19 -20.49 -1.49
CA LEU A 679 27.88 -19.83 -1.55
C LEU A 679 26.81 -20.90 -1.32
N VAL A 680 25.88 -20.65 -0.41
CA VAL A 680 24.68 -21.46 -0.19
C VAL A 680 23.48 -20.61 -0.57
N VAL A 681 22.59 -21.17 -1.39
CA VAL A 681 21.31 -20.54 -1.77
C VAL A 681 20.19 -21.54 -1.55
N GLU A 682 19.21 -21.15 -0.75
CA GLU A 682 18.02 -21.95 -0.48
C GLU A 682 16.81 -21.35 -1.19
N LEU A 683 16.03 -22.18 -1.87
CA LEU A 683 14.79 -21.79 -2.55
C LEU A 683 13.58 -22.42 -1.89
N TRP A 684 12.50 -21.66 -1.73
CA TRP A 684 11.27 -22.10 -1.06
C TRP A 684 10.01 -21.56 -1.76
N GLU A 685 8.83 -22.12 -1.48
CA GLU A 685 7.52 -21.68 -2.02
C GLU A 685 6.95 -20.42 -1.36
N GLY A 686 7.59 -19.90 -0.31
CA GLY A 686 7.16 -18.65 0.35
C GLY A 686 7.75 -17.40 -0.32
N GLU A 687 7.30 -16.20 0.09
CA GLU A 687 7.90 -14.94 -0.35
C GLU A 687 9.05 -14.50 0.59
N GLY A 688 10.28 -14.45 0.07
CA GLY A 688 11.40 -13.73 0.71
C GLY A 688 12.15 -14.47 1.82
N GLY A 689 13.42 -14.12 1.98
CA GLY A 689 14.30 -14.75 2.95
C GLY A 689 14.07 -14.44 4.42
N LYS A 690 14.47 -15.40 5.27
CA LYS A 690 14.16 -15.57 6.70
C LYS A 690 13.53 -14.36 7.42
N LYS A 691 12.21 -14.41 7.64
CA LYS A 691 11.62 -14.03 8.93
C LYS A 691 11.57 -15.29 9.80
N GLY A 692 12.58 -15.50 10.64
CA GLY A 692 12.64 -16.68 11.50
C GLY A 692 13.50 -16.46 12.74
N ARG A 693 12.86 -16.03 13.82
CA ARG A 693 12.62 -16.86 15.01
C ARG A 693 11.37 -16.37 15.71
#